data_AF-U5HB24-F1
#
_entry.id   AF-U5HB24-F1
#
_cell.length_a   1.000
_cell.length_b   1.000
_cell.length_c   1.000
_cell.angle_alpha   90.00
_cell.angle_beta   90.00
_cell.angle_gamma   90.00
#
_symmetry.space_group_name_H-M   'P 1'
#
loop_
_entity.id
_entity.type
_entity.pdbx_description
1 polymer ?
#
loop_
_entity_poly.entity_id
_entity_poly.type
_entity_poly.pdbx_seq_one_letter_code
_entity_poly.pdbx_strand_id
1 'polypeptide(L)'
;MMQALFNKGATSIGIQSATPYQGSPNPDHFYEDEVITASARRESHSTHIPIETSYVDKAERDSFMPLQGPERDIHGIKRRRSAAPSSWPLAWSKADRAPKLRRGAISATSYVNRRILSAIVMAIFFVFFVIMVILKDTSRELATAESQSSRGSISGAASTLGDASAIGTDRWSDAPGRWKHEVTGWGSKTWLSAQEKFNKANKKLLSSFGHLHGPTAATPATRPDAAQKINMKKIFNHDTPQPTLEMQLKKGVRYITSIAYGGHANQMISIARQLLLAKMTNRVAIIPTLLPTWWQGGSKDLTDYYDLDRFVADSGIPGVTWSSVKQLTDNVTEDIACWSVHEATVGHGLSFVPSMNMHGMKVTPWALPPLQRGDGGFDLAFDALRIFDYDEGAKSRWLDTVRAQMLPQEPLADGKAIPIDHVEERYKNRKTLFDPRSPVVPTHQMFCLDNTMFVGPLGFQRPDFHDVPLEALVPGEELSWIEAGQHMHFNEALEGPADAALVRLFNVKTISDVPPFITMHMRRGDFKEFLGAFIPLEAYTEALRRLRARLQERIDDPEGFVGPGRKHFKVYPGYSAADYRVVVSTDEASDSDFVKEVKALGWLVVDHEELGTEKLGRWHNQMLDFALLARGQSFVGTPRSTYSHISSARVKYWQGGIVEEAI
;
A
#
# COMPACT_ATOMS: atom_id res chain seq x y z
N MET A 1 67.29 20.72 10.48
CA MET A 1 67.58 19.27 10.38
C MET A 1 66.30 18.55 10.81
N MET A 2 65.30 18.31 9.95
CA MET A 2 65.28 17.74 8.58
C MET A 2 65.37 16.20 8.61
N GLN A 3 64.34 15.57 8.04
CA GLN A 3 64.27 14.20 7.51
C GLN A 3 64.40 12.97 8.46
N ALA A 4 63.23 12.34 8.65
CA ALA A 4 62.84 11.06 8.01
C ALA A 4 62.85 9.74 8.82
N LEU A 5 61.78 8.97 8.56
CA LEU A 5 61.53 7.55 8.91
C LEU A 5 61.31 7.27 10.42
N PHE A 6 60.36 6.42 10.82
CA PHE A 6 59.60 5.42 10.05
C PHE A 6 58.08 5.68 9.95
N ASN A 7 57.55 5.25 8.81
CA ASN A 7 56.12 5.17 8.50
C ASN A 7 55.76 3.66 8.38
N LYS A 8 54.60 3.22 8.90
CA LYS A 8 53.84 2.02 8.45
C LYS A 8 52.64 1.75 9.37
N GLY A 9 51.47 1.46 8.78
CA GLY A 9 50.30 0.97 9.52
C GLY A 9 48.99 1.73 9.28
N ALA A 10 48.64 2.02 8.02
CA ALA A 10 47.33 2.57 7.68
C ALA A 10 46.47 1.52 6.98
N THR A 11 45.21 1.38 7.42
CA THR A 11 44.14 0.78 6.61
C THR A 11 42.82 1.50 6.90
N SER A 12 42.16 2.00 5.86
CA SER A 12 40.91 2.74 5.95
C SER A 12 39.70 1.81 5.80
N ILE A 13 38.69 1.96 6.67
CA ILE A 13 37.33 1.48 6.37
C ILE A 13 36.64 2.56 5.55
N GLY A 14 36.23 2.22 4.32
CA GLY A 14 35.57 3.15 3.41
C GLY A 14 34.06 3.20 3.67
N ILE A 15 33.54 4.39 3.97
CA ILE A 15 32.09 4.63 4.00
C ILE A 15 31.57 4.58 2.56
N GLN A 16 30.54 3.77 2.30
CA GLN A 16 29.89 3.75 0.97
C GLN A 16 29.16 5.07 0.73
N SER A 17 29.51 5.74 -0.37
CA SER A 17 28.85 6.95 -0.83
C SER A 17 27.46 6.64 -1.37
N ALA A 18 26.41 7.23 -0.80
CA ALA A 18 25.10 7.25 -1.43
C ALA A 18 25.17 8.01 -2.76
N THR A 19 24.63 7.42 -3.84
CA THR A 19 24.59 8.06 -5.15
C THR A 19 23.57 9.21 -5.18
N PRO A 20 23.94 10.42 -5.62
CA PRO A 20 22.98 11.51 -5.83
C PRO A 20 22.12 11.22 -7.06
N TYR A 21 20.80 11.38 -6.92
CA TYR A 21 19.86 11.21 -8.03
C TYR A 21 19.88 12.45 -8.94
N GLN A 22 20.11 12.25 -10.23
CA GLN A 22 19.99 13.30 -11.26
C GLN A 22 18.86 12.96 -12.23
N GLY A 23 17.64 13.35 -11.86
CA GLY A 23 16.45 13.32 -12.71
C GLY A 23 15.56 14.52 -12.38
N SER A 24 15.03 15.19 -13.41
CA SER A 24 14.02 16.25 -13.24
C SER A 24 12.64 15.58 -13.29
N PRO A 25 11.85 15.55 -12.20
CA PRO A 25 10.58 14.83 -12.19
C PRO A 25 9.53 15.50 -13.10
N ASN A 26 8.69 14.68 -13.74
CA ASN A 26 7.41 15.12 -14.29
C ASN A 26 6.36 15.07 -13.16
N PRO A 27 5.57 16.13 -12.89
CA PRO A 27 4.67 16.17 -11.73
C PRO A 27 3.63 15.03 -11.66
N ASP A 28 3.27 14.41 -12.79
CA ASP A 28 2.25 13.37 -12.84
C ASP A 28 2.65 12.02 -12.18
N HIS A 29 3.95 11.76 -11.99
CA HIS A 29 4.46 10.47 -11.45
C HIS A 29 5.08 10.54 -10.04
N PHE A 30 5.09 11.74 -9.43
CA PHE A 30 5.95 12.05 -8.27
C PHE A 30 5.81 11.07 -7.09
N TYR A 31 4.61 10.58 -6.78
CA TYR A 31 4.37 9.68 -5.64
C TYR A 31 4.65 8.20 -5.92
N GLU A 32 4.64 7.78 -7.18
CA GLU A 32 4.98 6.39 -7.54
C GLU A 32 6.50 6.20 -7.38
N ASP A 33 7.31 7.09 -7.96
CA ASP A 33 8.77 7.10 -7.78
C ASP A 33 9.19 7.15 -6.29
N GLU A 34 8.51 7.93 -5.46
CA GLU A 34 8.75 7.97 -4.00
C GLU A 34 8.46 6.63 -3.31
N VAL A 35 7.28 6.05 -3.53
CA VAL A 35 6.86 4.78 -2.90
C VAL A 35 7.72 3.61 -3.40
N ILE A 36 8.04 3.59 -4.70
CA ILE A 36 8.95 2.62 -5.33
C ILE A 36 10.35 2.73 -4.70
N THR A 37 10.88 3.95 -4.59
CA THR A 37 12.20 4.21 -3.98
C THR A 37 12.23 3.81 -2.50
N ALA A 38 11.19 4.12 -1.73
CA ALA A 38 11.08 3.73 -0.33
C ALA A 38 10.98 2.21 -0.15
N SER A 39 10.21 1.52 -0.99
CA SER A 39 10.10 0.06 -0.98
C SER A 39 11.44 -0.62 -1.31
N ALA A 40 12.13 -0.16 -2.36
CA ALA A 40 13.46 -0.65 -2.73
C ALA A 40 14.52 -0.39 -1.64
N ARG A 41 14.46 0.77 -0.94
CA ARG A 41 15.30 1.04 0.23
C ARG A 41 15.04 0.00 1.34
N ARG A 42 13.78 -0.28 1.69
CA ARG A 42 13.39 -1.25 2.74
C ARG A 42 13.93 -2.66 2.47
N GLU A 43 13.94 -3.11 1.20
CA GLU A 43 14.46 -4.43 0.84
C GLU A 43 16.00 -4.50 0.81
N SER A 44 16.67 -3.46 0.29
CA SER A 44 18.14 -3.44 0.12
C SER A 44 18.95 -3.66 1.42
N HIS A 45 18.34 -3.39 2.58
CA HIS A 45 18.95 -3.54 3.89
C HIS A 45 18.67 -4.91 4.54
N SER A 46 17.89 -5.79 3.91
CA SER A 46 17.54 -7.12 4.41
C SER A 46 18.64 -8.17 4.15
N THR A 47 19.88 -7.90 4.58
CA THR A 47 20.99 -8.87 4.58
C THR A 47 21.69 -8.90 5.94
N HIS A 48 22.21 -10.07 6.34
CA HIS A 48 22.74 -10.29 7.70
C HIS A 48 23.86 -9.30 8.08
N ILE A 49 23.61 -8.50 9.12
CA ILE A 49 24.65 -7.74 9.82
C ILE A 49 25.22 -8.63 10.94
N PRO A 50 26.50 -8.99 10.93
CA PRO A 50 27.12 -9.68 12.06
C PRO A 50 27.29 -8.70 13.24
N ILE A 51 26.90 -9.12 14.44
CA ILE A 51 27.01 -8.29 15.64
C ILE A 51 28.46 -8.30 16.14
N GLU A 52 29.26 -7.31 15.74
CA GLU A 52 30.56 -7.04 16.37
C GLU A 52 30.37 -6.38 17.75
N THR A 53 30.28 -7.19 18.80
CA THR A 53 30.30 -6.71 20.18
C THR A 53 31.69 -6.18 20.55
N SER A 54 31.92 -4.87 20.47
CA SER A 54 33.09 -4.24 21.07
C SER A 54 32.75 -2.91 21.75
N TYR A 55 32.73 -2.93 23.08
CA TYR A 55 33.25 -1.95 24.04
C TYR A 55 32.64 -2.22 25.43
N VAL A 56 33.35 -2.99 26.24
CA VAL A 56 33.20 -3.00 27.70
C VAL A 56 34.60 -2.71 28.25
N ASP A 57 34.76 -1.56 28.87
CA ASP A 57 36.08 -1.10 29.31
C ASP A 57 36.54 -1.82 30.59
N LYS A 58 37.86 -1.89 30.79
CA LYS A 58 38.45 -2.61 31.94
C LYS A 58 38.56 -1.71 33.16
N ALA A 59 37.72 -1.96 34.16
CA ALA A 59 37.99 -1.57 35.54
C ALA A 59 37.86 -2.77 36.48
N GLU A 60 38.82 -2.88 37.40
CA GLU A 60 38.76 -3.56 38.69
C GLU A 60 38.30 -5.04 38.73
N ARG A 61 39.30 -5.94 38.76
CA ARG A 61 39.21 -7.16 39.56
C ARG A 61 39.64 -6.82 40.99
N ASP A 62 38.86 -7.24 41.98
CA ASP A 62 39.29 -8.14 43.09
C ASP A 62 38.33 -8.02 44.30
N SER A 63 37.59 -9.09 44.62
CA SER A 63 37.17 -9.47 45.99
C SER A 63 36.31 -10.75 46.07
N PHE A 64 36.94 -11.82 46.56
CA PHE A 64 36.43 -12.90 47.44
C PHE A 64 34.98 -13.47 47.35
N MET A 65 34.95 -14.73 46.88
CA MET A 65 34.29 -15.93 47.46
C MET A 65 32.75 -16.12 47.53
N PRO A 66 32.26 -17.38 47.38
CA PRO A 66 30.83 -17.74 47.44
C PRO A 66 30.39 -18.40 48.77
N LEU A 67 29.07 -18.56 48.95
CA LEU A 67 28.45 -19.42 49.97
C LEU A 67 27.73 -20.64 49.33
N GLN A 68 27.42 -21.66 50.13
CA GLN A 68 27.24 -23.05 49.69
C GLN A 68 25.82 -23.62 49.85
N GLY A 69 25.36 -24.37 48.84
CA GLY A 69 24.54 -25.60 48.98
C GLY A 69 23.10 -25.48 49.50
N PRO A 70 22.38 -26.62 49.67
CA PRO A 70 22.80 -28.01 49.45
C PRO A 70 22.11 -28.73 48.27
N GLU A 71 22.61 -29.92 47.92
CA GLU A 71 22.14 -30.78 46.83
C GLU A 71 21.02 -31.75 47.24
N ARG A 72 20.36 -32.38 46.24
CA ARG A 72 19.77 -33.72 46.36
C ARG A 72 19.99 -34.56 45.09
N ASP A 73 20.77 -35.63 45.24
CA ASP A 73 20.96 -36.72 44.29
C ASP A 73 19.73 -37.64 44.18
N ILE A 74 19.47 -38.23 43.00
CA ILE A 74 19.20 -39.68 42.81
C ILE A 74 19.77 -40.11 41.44
N HIS A 75 20.43 -41.28 41.37
CA HIS A 75 21.17 -41.77 40.20
C HIS A 75 20.33 -42.43 39.08
N GLY A 76 20.92 -42.52 37.88
CA GLY A 76 20.45 -43.37 36.77
C GLY A 76 21.50 -43.64 35.69
N ILE A 77 22.45 -44.57 35.93
CA ILE A 77 23.61 -44.80 35.04
C ILE A 77 23.37 -45.91 33.99
N LYS A 78 23.66 -45.63 32.71
CA LYS A 78 24.37 -46.56 31.79
C LYS A 78 24.91 -45.88 30.52
N ARG A 79 26.24 -45.81 30.40
CA ARG A 79 26.94 -45.43 29.15
C ARG A 79 27.19 -46.67 28.27
N ARG A 80 27.12 -46.51 26.94
CA ARG A 80 27.84 -47.34 25.96
C ARG A 80 28.65 -46.44 25.02
N ARG A 81 29.78 -46.94 24.52
CA ARG A 81 30.71 -46.25 23.59
C ARG A 81 30.76 -46.99 22.26
N SER A 82 30.45 -46.31 21.15
CA SER A 82 30.82 -46.65 19.77
C SER A 82 30.13 -45.64 18.84
N ALA A 83 30.74 -45.06 17.81
CA ALA A 83 32.15 -45.11 17.36
C ALA A 83 32.50 -43.79 16.64
N ALA A 84 33.77 -43.61 16.28
CA ALA A 84 34.24 -42.49 15.44
C ALA A 84 34.90 -43.02 14.16
N PRO A 85 34.71 -42.30 13.05
CA PRO A 85 35.80 -42.05 12.10
C PRO A 85 35.79 -40.58 11.61
N SER A 86 36.83 -40.02 10.97
CA SER A 86 38.29 -40.16 11.06
C SER A 86 38.91 -39.23 10.01
N SER A 87 39.98 -38.48 10.34
CA SER A 87 41.01 -37.93 9.43
C SER A 87 40.63 -37.36 8.04
N TRP A 88 40.94 -36.08 7.81
CA TRP A 88 41.06 -35.48 6.47
C TRP A 88 42.18 -36.16 5.64
N PRO A 89 42.22 -35.95 4.31
CA PRO A 89 43.23 -35.00 3.82
C PRO A 89 42.77 -34.07 2.68
N LEU A 90 43.51 -32.97 2.48
CA LEU A 90 43.41 -32.06 1.35
C LEU A 90 44.00 -32.67 0.07
N ALA A 91 43.29 -32.58 -1.05
CA ALA A 91 43.86 -32.75 -2.40
C ALA A 91 43.14 -31.85 -3.41
N TRP A 92 43.87 -30.98 -4.11
CA TRP A 92 43.35 -30.19 -5.24
C TRP A 92 43.78 -30.83 -6.56
N SER A 93 42.83 -31.26 -7.38
CA SER A 93 43.07 -31.61 -8.78
C SER A 93 43.08 -30.35 -9.66
N LYS A 94 43.79 -30.42 -10.80
CA LYS A 94 43.82 -29.38 -11.83
C LYS A 94 42.98 -29.80 -13.04
N ALA A 95 42.55 -28.79 -13.80
CA ALA A 95 41.53 -28.84 -14.86
C ALA A 95 40.09 -28.93 -14.28
N ASP A 96 39.09 -28.23 -14.82
CA ASP A 96 39.07 -27.46 -16.09
C ASP A 96 38.97 -25.93 -15.95
N ARG A 97 39.10 -25.22 -17.09
CA ARG A 97 39.23 -23.75 -17.14
C ARG A 97 37.91 -23.06 -17.51
N ALA A 98 37.38 -22.24 -16.60
CA ALA A 98 36.36 -21.25 -16.96
C ALA A 98 36.92 -20.17 -17.93
N PRO A 99 36.13 -19.68 -18.90
CA PRO A 99 36.63 -18.78 -19.95
C PRO A 99 36.92 -17.36 -19.45
N LYS A 100 38.04 -16.77 -19.89
CA LYS A 100 38.39 -15.38 -19.61
C LYS A 100 37.52 -14.42 -20.44
N LEU A 101 36.55 -13.76 -19.81
CA LEU A 101 35.90 -12.58 -20.38
C LEU A 101 36.94 -11.49 -20.66
N ARG A 102 37.13 -11.15 -21.93
CA ARG A 102 38.01 -10.05 -22.36
C ARG A 102 37.41 -8.72 -21.92
N ARG A 103 38.17 -7.89 -21.20
CA ARG A 103 37.89 -6.44 -21.13
C ARG A 103 38.08 -5.87 -22.54
N GLY A 104 36.99 -5.58 -23.25
CA GLY A 104 37.04 -4.83 -24.50
C GLY A 104 37.48 -3.39 -24.23
N ALA A 105 38.45 -2.89 -24.99
CA ALA A 105 38.87 -1.50 -24.89
C ALA A 105 37.79 -0.59 -25.49
N ILE A 106 37.21 0.30 -24.67
CA ILE A 106 36.27 1.32 -25.15
C ILE A 106 37.09 2.46 -25.76
N SER A 107 37.12 2.57 -27.08
CA SER A 107 37.72 3.72 -27.76
C SER A 107 36.83 4.96 -27.63
N ALA A 108 37.46 6.14 -27.57
CA ALA A 108 36.78 7.43 -27.42
C ALA A 108 35.79 7.76 -28.56
N THR A 109 35.89 7.08 -29.71
CA THR A 109 34.99 7.22 -30.85
C THR A 109 33.53 6.83 -30.58
N SER A 110 33.25 6.00 -29.56
CA SER A 110 31.87 5.59 -29.24
C SER A 110 31.00 6.72 -28.66
N TYR A 111 31.60 7.74 -28.03
CA TYR A 111 30.88 8.82 -27.35
C TYR A 111 30.35 9.88 -28.32
N VAL A 112 31.11 10.17 -29.37
CA VAL A 112 30.74 11.15 -30.42
C VAL A 112 29.52 10.65 -31.19
N ASN A 113 29.51 9.39 -31.61
CA ASN A 113 28.39 8.81 -32.37
C ASN A 113 27.09 8.78 -31.56
N ARG A 114 27.13 8.57 -30.23
CA ARG A 114 25.93 8.68 -29.38
C ARG A 114 25.37 10.10 -29.32
N ARG A 115 26.21 11.14 -29.25
CA ARG A 115 25.75 12.54 -29.31
C ARG A 115 25.15 12.90 -30.67
N ILE A 116 25.74 12.46 -31.77
CA ILE A 116 25.20 12.68 -33.12
C ILE A 116 23.84 11.97 -33.27
N LEU A 117 23.73 10.71 -32.87
CA LEU A 117 22.47 9.97 -32.93
C LEU A 117 21.38 10.62 -32.06
N SER A 118 21.72 11.05 -30.85
CA SER A 118 20.78 11.75 -29.96
C SER A 118 20.32 13.10 -30.54
N ALA A 119 21.20 13.83 -31.23
CA ALA A 119 20.83 15.08 -31.90
C ALA A 119 19.90 14.85 -33.09
N ILE A 120 20.14 13.79 -33.87
CA ILE A 120 19.25 13.38 -34.98
C ILE A 120 17.87 12.99 -34.46
N VAL A 121 17.79 12.21 -33.38
CA VAL A 121 16.51 11.84 -32.74
C VAL A 121 15.76 13.08 -32.24
N MET A 122 16.45 14.01 -31.55
CA MET A 122 15.84 15.26 -31.10
C MET A 122 15.34 16.13 -32.26
N ALA A 123 16.07 16.18 -33.38
CA ALA A 123 15.63 16.89 -34.59
C ALA A 123 14.38 16.25 -35.21
N ILE A 124 14.30 14.91 -35.26
CA ILE A 124 13.12 14.19 -35.74
C ILE A 124 11.91 14.49 -34.84
N PHE A 125 12.06 14.43 -33.51
CA PHE A 125 10.98 14.79 -32.57
C PHE A 125 10.55 16.25 -32.72
N PHE A 126 11.48 17.18 -32.94
CA PHE A 126 11.14 18.59 -33.17
C PHE A 126 10.37 18.81 -34.48
N VAL A 127 10.74 18.11 -35.56
CA VAL A 127 9.99 18.13 -36.82
C VAL A 127 8.59 17.53 -36.65
N PHE A 128 8.44 16.40 -35.94
CA PHE A 128 7.12 15.84 -35.61
C PHE A 128 6.27 16.80 -34.77
N PHE A 129 6.86 17.47 -33.79
CA PHE A 129 6.18 18.46 -32.95
C PHE A 129 5.69 19.65 -33.78
N VAL A 130 6.54 20.21 -34.66
CA VAL A 130 6.16 21.31 -35.56
C VAL A 130 5.04 20.87 -36.53
N ILE A 131 5.10 19.65 -37.07
CA ILE A 131 4.03 19.09 -37.90
C ILE A 131 2.71 18.96 -37.10
N MET A 132 2.75 18.46 -35.86
CA MET A 132 1.54 18.39 -35.02
C MET A 132 0.98 19.78 -34.68
N VAL A 133 1.81 20.81 -34.47
CA VAL A 133 1.36 22.18 -34.26
C VAL A 133 0.67 22.74 -35.50
N ILE A 134 1.26 22.57 -36.69
CA ILE A 134 0.67 23.01 -37.97
C ILE A 134 -0.67 22.31 -38.25
N LEU A 135 -0.77 21.01 -37.96
CA LEU A 135 -2.02 20.24 -38.06
C LEU A 135 -3.08 20.66 -37.02
N LYS A 136 -2.64 21.15 -35.85
CA LYS A 136 -3.52 21.61 -34.77
C LYS A 136 -4.10 23.01 -35.02
N ASP A 137 -3.38 23.88 -35.70
CA ASP A 137 -3.92 25.20 -36.08
C ASP A 137 -4.75 25.15 -37.37
N THR A 138 -4.40 24.32 -38.37
CA THR A 138 -5.29 24.10 -39.54
C THR A 138 -6.64 23.46 -39.16
N SER A 139 -6.65 22.53 -38.19
CA SER A 139 -7.91 21.98 -37.65
C SER A 139 -8.70 22.98 -36.80
N ARG A 140 -8.07 24.02 -36.26
CA ARG A 140 -8.77 25.14 -35.59
C ARG A 140 -9.42 26.09 -36.59
N GLU A 141 -8.75 26.43 -37.69
CA GLU A 141 -9.33 27.30 -38.73
C GLU A 141 -10.58 26.67 -39.36
N LEU A 142 -10.53 25.37 -39.67
CA LEU A 142 -11.70 24.58 -40.12
C LEU A 142 -12.87 24.63 -39.12
N ALA A 143 -12.60 24.39 -37.83
CA ALA A 143 -13.63 24.44 -36.79
C ALA A 143 -14.26 25.84 -36.62
N THR A 144 -13.49 26.92 -36.83
CA THR A 144 -14.04 28.28 -36.81
C THR A 144 -14.88 28.63 -38.04
N ALA A 145 -14.63 28.00 -39.20
CA ALA A 145 -15.41 28.22 -40.42
C ALA A 145 -16.81 27.59 -40.32
N GLU A 146 -16.94 26.36 -39.81
CA GLU A 146 -18.24 25.70 -39.64
C GLU A 146 -19.12 26.39 -38.58
N SER A 147 -18.51 27.04 -37.59
CA SER A 147 -19.20 27.77 -36.50
C SER A 147 -19.96 29.02 -36.98
N GLN A 148 -19.70 29.54 -38.18
CA GLN A 148 -20.30 30.80 -38.66
C GLN A 148 -21.45 30.63 -39.68
N SER A 149 -21.69 29.44 -40.23
CA SER A 149 -22.72 29.24 -41.27
C SER A 149 -24.12 28.90 -40.75
N SER A 150 -24.27 28.51 -39.49
CA SER A 150 -25.46 27.82 -38.95
C SER A 150 -26.35 28.67 -38.01
N ARG A 151 -26.58 29.95 -38.34
CA ARG A 151 -27.65 30.77 -37.74
C ARG A 151 -28.74 31.14 -38.76
N GLY A 152 -29.67 30.22 -39.01
CA GLY A 152 -30.76 30.41 -39.98
C GLY A 152 -32.05 29.63 -39.71
N SER A 153 -33.04 30.31 -39.13
CA SER A 153 -34.49 30.19 -39.39
C SER A 153 -35.23 28.82 -39.44
N ILE A 154 -35.91 28.50 -38.34
CA ILE A 154 -37.38 28.21 -38.25
C ILE A 154 -38.01 27.04 -39.08
N SER A 155 -38.50 26.03 -38.35
CA SER A 155 -39.68 25.15 -38.62
C SER A 155 -39.65 24.11 -39.76
N GLY A 156 -40.47 23.04 -39.62
CA GLY A 156 -41.10 22.39 -40.78
C GLY A 156 -41.20 20.86 -40.82
N ALA A 157 -42.34 20.32 -40.37
CA ALA A 157 -42.99 19.09 -40.91
C ALA A 157 -42.22 17.74 -40.88
N ALA A 158 -42.83 16.72 -41.50
CA ALA A 158 -42.47 15.29 -41.49
C ALA A 158 -42.41 14.73 -42.94
N SER A 159 -42.57 13.39 -43.11
CA SER A 159 -42.34 12.56 -44.34
C SER A 159 -40.84 12.25 -44.59
N THR A 160 -40.32 11.02 -44.70
CA THR A 160 -40.66 9.69 -45.28
C THR A 160 -40.18 9.47 -46.71
N LEU A 161 -39.60 8.27 -46.95
CA LEU A 161 -39.10 7.73 -48.24
C LEU A 161 -37.79 8.38 -48.75
N GLY A 162 -36.93 7.68 -49.49
CA GLY A 162 -36.99 6.27 -49.93
C GLY A 162 -35.66 5.79 -50.56
N ASP A 163 -35.61 4.53 -50.99
CA ASP A 163 -34.40 3.86 -51.51
C ASP A 163 -33.91 4.38 -52.87
N ALA A 164 -32.59 4.30 -53.11
CA ALA A 164 -32.00 4.22 -54.45
C ALA A 164 -30.63 3.51 -54.42
N SER A 165 -30.37 2.64 -55.40
CA SER A 165 -29.16 1.79 -55.48
C SER A 165 -28.43 1.90 -56.83
N ALA A 166 -27.10 1.98 -56.82
CA ALA A 166 -26.20 1.64 -57.94
C ALA A 166 -24.78 1.38 -57.36
N ILE A 167 -24.05 0.26 -57.57
CA ILE A 167 -23.69 -0.58 -58.73
C ILE A 167 -22.30 -0.20 -59.34
N GLY A 168 -21.39 -1.18 -59.41
CA GLY A 168 -20.08 -1.16 -60.10
C GLY A 168 -18.94 -1.69 -59.19
N THR A 169 -18.33 -2.88 -59.35
CA THR A 169 -17.48 -3.44 -60.45
C THR A 169 -16.27 -2.55 -60.76
N ASP A 170 -15.01 -2.99 -60.86
CA ASP A 170 -14.42 -4.32 -61.19
C ASP A 170 -12.86 -4.25 -60.97
N ARG A 171 -11.97 -5.27 -61.04
CA ARG A 171 -12.01 -6.76 -61.15
C ARG A 171 -10.60 -7.34 -60.87
N TRP A 172 -10.46 -8.44 -60.07
CA TRP A 172 -9.39 -9.48 -60.12
C TRP A 172 -7.90 -9.05 -59.90
N SER A 173 -6.98 -9.87 -59.39
CA SER A 173 -7.00 -11.20 -58.71
C SER A 173 -5.82 -11.22 -57.68
N ASP A 174 -5.26 -12.30 -57.09
CA ASP A 174 -5.37 -13.76 -57.27
C ASP A 174 -4.94 -14.53 -55.99
N ALA A 175 -4.98 -15.87 -56.00
CA ALA A 175 -4.51 -16.74 -54.91
C ALA A 175 -4.06 -18.13 -55.43
N PRO A 176 -3.18 -18.86 -54.72
CA PRO A 176 -3.70 -19.87 -53.76
C PRO A 176 -2.77 -20.17 -52.54
N GLY A 177 -3.22 -20.84 -51.47
CA GLY A 177 -4.61 -21.16 -51.09
C GLY A 177 -4.77 -22.43 -50.22
N ARG A 178 -5.85 -22.44 -49.41
CA ARG A 178 -6.50 -23.60 -48.73
C ARG A 178 -5.72 -24.24 -47.55
N TRP A 179 -6.38 -24.81 -46.53
CA TRP A 179 -7.73 -25.41 -46.49
C TRP A 179 -8.71 -24.83 -45.45
N LYS A 180 -9.99 -25.14 -45.65
CA LYS A 180 -11.14 -24.73 -44.83
C LYS A 180 -11.45 -25.77 -43.74
N HIS A 181 -12.14 -25.34 -42.69
CA HIS A 181 -13.40 -25.98 -42.29
C HIS A 181 -14.48 -24.90 -42.13
N GLU A 182 -15.71 -25.22 -42.51
CA GLU A 182 -16.85 -24.30 -42.47
C GLU A 182 -17.75 -24.62 -41.28
N VAL A 183 -18.24 -23.58 -40.61
CA VAL A 183 -19.40 -23.67 -39.71
C VAL A 183 -20.45 -22.71 -40.24
N THR A 184 -21.60 -23.25 -40.65
CA THR A 184 -22.74 -22.46 -41.14
C THR A 184 -23.47 -21.82 -39.96
N GLY A 185 -23.75 -20.52 -40.05
CA GLY A 185 -24.37 -19.77 -38.96
C GLY A 185 -25.89 -19.85 -38.93
N TRP A 186 -26.46 -19.96 -37.73
CA TRP A 186 -27.87 -19.65 -37.39
C TRP A 186 -27.91 -19.25 -35.91
N GLY A 187 -28.61 -18.17 -35.53
CA GLY A 187 -28.87 -17.86 -34.09
C GLY A 187 -28.85 -16.40 -33.61
N SER A 188 -28.45 -15.41 -34.42
CA SER A 188 -28.25 -14.03 -33.92
C SER A 188 -29.52 -13.29 -33.45
N LYS A 189 -30.71 -13.70 -33.89
CA LYS A 189 -32.00 -13.04 -33.52
C LYS A 189 -32.69 -13.65 -32.28
N THR A 190 -32.43 -14.91 -31.96
CA THR A 190 -32.97 -15.55 -30.74
C THR A 190 -32.25 -15.07 -29.49
N TRP A 191 -30.94 -14.82 -29.57
CA TRP A 191 -30.16 -14.34 -28.43
C TRP A 191 -30.53 -12.91 -28.02
N LEU A 192 -30.61 -11.97 -28.98
CA LEU A 192 -31.03 -10.59 -28.72
C LEU A 192 -32.45 -10.50 -28.11
N SER A 193 -33.40 -11.27 -28.64
CA SER A 193 -34.77 -11.30 -28.09
C SER A 193 -34.91 -12.05 -26.76
N ALA A 194 -33.91 -12.84 -26.36
CA ALA A 194 -33.78 -13.33 -24.98
C ALA A 194 -33.21 -12.23 -24.06
N GLN A 195 -32.16 -11.52 -24.50
CA GLN A 195 -31.55 -10.40 -23.78
C GLN A 195 -32.57 -9.29 -23.45
N GLU A 196 -33.41 -8.91 -24.42
CA GLU A 196 -34.47 -7.93 -24.21
C GLU A 196 -35.54 -8.40 -23.22
N LYS A 197 -35.92 -9.69 -23.25
CA LYS A 197 -36.87 -10.26 -22.30
C LYS A 197 -36.28 -10.32 -20.89
N PHE A 198 -35.01 -10.68 -20.76
CA PHE A 198 -34.27 -10.68 -19.49
C PHE A 198 -34.18 -9.26 -18.90
N ASN A 199 -33.78 -8.27 -19.72
CA ASN A 199 -33.71 -6.87 -19.30
C ASN A 199 -35.09 -6.30 -18.92
N LYS A 200 -36.17 -6.68 -19.62
CA LYS A 200 -37.54 -6.28 -19.29
C LYS A 200 -38.07 -6.98 -18.02
N ALA A 201 -37.64 -8.22 -17.76
CA ALA A 201 -37.92 -8.91 -16.50
C ALA A 201 -37.18 -8.26 -15.31
N ASN A 202 -35.89 -7.97 -15.45
CA ASN A 202 -35.10 -7.28 -14.43
C ASN A 202 -35.65 -5.88 -14.12
N LYS A 203 -36.07 -5.11 -15.13
CA LYS A 203 -36.68 -3.80 -14.92
C LYS A 203 -38.03 -3.88 -14.18
N LYS A 204 -38.79 -4.97 -14.37
CA LYS A 204 -40.02 -5.27 -13.61
C LYS A 204 -39.71 -5.72 -12.17
N LEU A 205 -38.67 -6.53 -11.98
CA LEU A 205 -38.22 -7.00 -10.66
C LEU A 205 -37.73 -5.82 -9.80
N LEU A 206 -36.95 -4.91 -10.39
CA LEU A 206 -36.51 -3.67 -9.75
C LEU A 206 -37.68 -2.80 -9.28
N SER A 207 -38.77 -2.71 -10.04
CA SER A 207 -39.98 -1.98 -9.60
C SER A 207 -40.74 -2.65 -8.44
N SER A 208 -40.57 -3.95 -8.20
CA SER A 208 -41.22 -4.64 -7.07
C SER A 208 -40.47 -4.52 -5.73
N PHE A 209 -39.20 -4.12 -5.72
CA PHE A 209 -38.42 -3.97 -4.47
C PHE A 209 -38.87 -2.77 -3.59
N GLY A 210 -39.74 -1.89 -4.09
CA GLY A 210 -40.30 -0.80 -3.28
C GLY A 210 -41.26 -1.24 -2.17
N HIS A 211 -41.83 -2.46 -2.24
CA HIS A 211 -42.91 -2.92 -1.35
C HIS A 211 -42.72 -4.36 -0.84
N LEU A 212 -41.53 -4.70 -0.36
CA LEU A 212 -41.26 -5.99 0.31
C LEU A 212 -40.88 -5.78 1.79
N HIS A 213 -41.88 -5.77 2.67
CA HIS A 213 -41.66 -6.15 4.06
C HIS A 213 -41.26 -7.64 4.10
N GLY A 214 -40.07 -7.93 4.62
CA GLY A 214 -39.49 -9.27 4.59
C GLY A 214 -40.11 -10.23 5.62
N PRO A 215 -40.31 -11.51 5.29
CA PRO A 215 -40.57 -12.55 6.27
C PRO A 215 -39.25 -12.99 6.93
N THR A 216 -39.21 -12.93 8.27
CA THR A 216 -38.34 -13.68 9.18
C THR A 216 -36.92 -14.00 8.68
N ALA A 217 -35.98 -13.08 8.96
CA ALA A 217 -34.56 -13.43 8.95
C ALA A 217 -34.29 -14.58 9.93
N ALA A 218 -33.42 -15.53 9.55
CA ALA A 218 -32.81 -16.44 10.52
C ALA A 218 -32.08 -15.60 11.57
N THR A 219 -32.31 -15.88 12.85
CA THR A 219 -31.78 -15.07 13.96
C THR A 219 -30.26 -14.97 13.84
N PRO A 220 -29.69 -13.76 13.62
CA PRO A 220 -28.25 -13.59 13.67
C PRO A 220 -27.75 -14.02 15.04
N ALA A 221 -26.61 -14.72 15.09
CA ALA A 221 -25.91 -14.90 16.36
C ALA A 221 -25.73 -13.52 16.99
N THR A 222 -26.29 -13.32 18.19
CA THR A 222 -26.47 -11.98 18.76
C THR A 222 -25.13 -11.26 18.88
N ARG A 223 -24.91 -10.28 18.00
CA ARG A 223 -23.70 -9.44 18.01
C ARG A 223 -23.57 -8.85 19.43
N PRO A 224 -22.48 -9.12 20.16
CA PRO A 224 -22.40 -8.85 21.60
C PRO A 224 -22.37 -7.34 21.85
N ASP A 225 -23.54 -6.81 22.17
CA ASP A 225 -23.93 -5.41 22.18
C ASP A 225 -23.70 -4.64 20.86
N ALA A 226 -24.56 -3.64 20.61
CA ALA A 226 -24.22 -2.62 19.63
C ALA A 226 -23.09 -1.78 20.23
N ALA A 227 -21.90 -1.82 19.61
CA ALA A 227 -20.67 -1.24 20.15
C ALA A 227 -20.92 0.17 20.71
N GLN A 228 -20.54 0.40 21.97
CA GLN A 228 -20.95 1.61 22.68
C GLN A 228 -20.38 2.85 21.98
N LYS A 229 -21.30 3.64 21.38
CA LYS A 229 -20.96 4.82 20.59
C LYS A 229 -19.92 5.71 21.27
N ILE A 230 -18.90 6.11 20.51
CA ILE A 230 -17.81 6.96 20.99
C ILE A 230 -18.41 8.22 21.63
N ASN A 231 -18.16 8.41 22.92
CA ASN A 231 -18.71 9.52 23.68
C ASN A 231 -17.90 10.79 23.39
N MET A 232 -18.33 11.55 22.37
CA MET A 232 -17.59 12.70 21.86
C MET A 232 -17.34 13.77 22.95
N LYS A 233 -18.29 14.06 23.86
CA LYS A 233 -18.06 14.91 25.06
C LYS A 233 -16.90 14.47 25.96
N LYS A 234 -16.47 13.20 25.96
CA LYS A 234 -15.25 12.81 26.69
C LYS A 234 -14.00 13.32 25.98
N ILE A 235 -13.99 13.26 24.65
CA ILE A 235 -12.86 13.51 23.75
C ILE A 235 -12.72 15.00 23.36
N PHE A 236 -13.81 15.68 23.05
CA PHE A 236 -13.84 17.07 22.54
C PHE A 236 -14.69 18.00 23.41
N ASN A 237 -14.65 19.29 23.13
CA ASN A 237 -15.51 20.29 23.75
C ASN A 237 -16.97 20.17 23.29
N HIS A 238 -17.20 19.77 22.04
CA HIS A 238 -18.53 19.64 21.41
C HIS A 238 -18.73 18.26 20.79
N ASP A 239 -19.99 17.79 20.69
CA ASP A 239 -20.32 16.55 19.98
C ASP A 239 -20.37 16.72 18.46
N THR A 240 -20.43 17.96 17.98
CA THR A 240 -20.48 18.32 16.56
C THR A 240 -19.16 18.96 16.13
N PRO A 241 -18.75 18.86 14.86
CA PRO A 241 -17.56 19.54 14.33
C PRO A 241 -17.65 21.06 14.52
N GLN A 242 -16.50 21.72 14.68
CA GLN A 242 -16.41 23.17 14.91
C GLN A 242 -15.62 23.88 13.80
N PRO A 243 -15.83 25.20 13.57
CA PRO A 243 -15.14 25.94 12.52
C PRO A 243 -13.62 26.10 12.74
N THR A 244 -13.11 25.83 13.94
CA THR A 244 -11.68 25.75 14.22
C THR A 244 -11.32 24.53 15.06
N LEU A 245 -10.10 24.04 14.87
CA LEU A 245 -9.47 22.99 15.67
C LEU A 245 -9.46 23.39 17.15
N GLU A 246 -9.04 24.62 17.46
CA GLU A 246 -8.94 25.12 18.85
C GLU A 246 -10.29 25.05 19.59
N MET A 247 -11.41 25.41 18.93
CA MET A 247 -12.74 25.30 19.53
C MET A 247 -13.09 23.85 19.90
N GLN A 248 -12.64 22.87 19.12
CA GLN A 248 -12.96 21.46 19.35
C GLN A 248 -12.02 20.76 20.34
N LEU A 249 -10.72 21.11 20.36
CA LEU A 249 -9.74 20.45 21.21
C LEU A 249 -9.99 20.70 22.71
N LYS A 250 -10.17 19.60 23.44
CA LYS A 250 -10.48 19.62 24.87
C LYS A 250 -9.24 19.77 25.72
N LYS A 251 -9.27 20.74 26.63
CA LYS A 251 -8.20 20.98 27.61
C LYS A 251 -7.95 19.72 28.45
N GLY A 252 -6.70 19.29 28.53
CA GLY A 252 -6.28 18.08 29.25
C GLY A 252 -6.37 16.78 28.45
N VAL A 253 -7.00 16.79 27.28
CA VAL A 253 -6.93 15.68 26.31
C VAL A 253 -5.78 15.95 25.34
N ARG A 254 -5.09 14.88 24.92
CA ARG A 254 -3.95 14.91 24.00
C ARG A 254 -4.29 14.14 22.73
N TYR A 255 -3.88 14.66 21.58
CA TYR A 255 -4.26 14.17 20.26
C TYR A 255 -3.05 13.86 19.40
N ILE A 256 -3.20 12.93 18.46
CA ILE A 256 -2.23 12.63 17.40
C ILE A 256 -2.94 12.59 16.05
N THR A 257 -2.34 13.20 15.04
CA THR A 257 -2.85 13.18 13.67
C THR A 257 -1.73 12.99 12.65
N SER A 258 -2.09 12.50 11.46
CA SER A 258 -1.20 12.43 10.30
C SER A 258 -1.96 12.64 9.00
N ILE A 259 -1.23 12.83 7.90
CA ILE A 259 -1.78 13.17 6.59
C ILE A 259 -1.92 11.89 5.75
N ALA A 260 -3.00 11.77 4.97
CA ALA A 260 -3.17 10.64 4.05
C ALA A 260 -2.14 10.71 2.90
N TYR A 261 -1.41 9.63 2.68
CA TYR A 261 -0.31 9.52 1.71
C TYR A 261 -0.44 8.25 0.84
N GLY A 262 -0.17 8.38 -0.47
CA GLY A 262 -0.27 7.29 -1.46
C GLY A 262 -1.71 6.87 -1.81
N GLY A 263 -1.85 5.68 -2.42
CA GLY A 263 -3.15 5.02 -2.68
C GLY A 263 -3.75 4.36 -1.42
N HIS A 264 -4.93 3.75 -1.51
CA HIS A 264 -5.68 3.30 -0.31
C HIS A 264 -4.88 2.41 0.64
N ALA A 265 -4.18 1.40 0.11
CA ALA A 265 -3.38 0.50 0.94
C ALA A 265 -2.30 1.26 1.76
N ASN A 266 -1.65 2.23 1.12
CA ASN A 266 -0.62 3.06 1.75
C ASN A 266 -1.22 3.96 2.84
N GLN A 267 -2.42 4.52 2.59
CA GLN A 267 -3.17 5.28 3.58
C GLN A 267 -3.58 4.40 4.78
N MET A 268 -4.07 3.18 4.55
CA MET A 268 -4.45 2.27 5.64
C MET A 268 -3.26 1.77 6.48
N ILE A 269 -2.10 1.54 5.86
CA ILE A 269 -0.84 1.28 6.59
C ILE A 269 -0.47 2.49 7.45
N SER A 270 -0.52 3.70 6.88
CA SER A 270 -0.25 4.95 7.61
C SER A 270 -1.20 5.15 8.79
N ILE A 271 -2.50 4.88 8.60
CA ILE A 271 -3.53 4.93 9.65
C ILE A 271 -3.26 3.88 10.74
N ALA A 272 -2.92 2.63 10.39
CA ALA A 272 -2.55 1.62 11.39
C ALA A 272 -1.31 2.03 12.20
N ARG A 273 -0.28 2.59 11.54
CA ARG A 273 0.94 3.12 12.16
C ARG A 273 0.62 4.33 13.07
N GLN A 274 -0.29 5.22 12.67
CA GLN A 274 -0.81 6.34 13.49
C GLN A 274 -1.58 5.84 14.74
N LEU A 275 -2.45 4.84 14.57
CA LEU A 275 -3.28 4.29 15.66
C LEU A 275 -2.41 3.58 16.72
N LEU A 276 -1.38 2.84 16.30
CA LEU A 276 -0.39 2.30 17.22
C LEU A 276 0.34 3.42 18.00
N LEU A 277 0.78 4.48 17.32
CA LEU A 277 1.38 5.64 17.99
C LEU A 277 0.42 6.28 19.00
N ALA A 278 -0.89 6.37 18.70
CA ALA A 278 -1.90 6.87 19.62
C ALA A 278 -2.01 6.02 20.90
N LYS A 279 -2.01 4.68 20.74
CA LYS A 279 -1.96 3.71 21.84
C LYS A 279 -0.68 3.88 22.68
N MET A 280 0.47 3.94 22.03
CA MET A 280 1.80 4.04 22.64
C MET A 280 2.07 5.38 23.35
N THR A 281 1.47 6.48 22.87
CA THR A 281 1.61 7.83 23.46
C THR A 281 0.47 8.18 24.40
N ASN A 282 -0.56 7.34 24.55
CA ASN A 282 -1.81 7.63 25.28
C ASN A 282 -2.46 8.94 24.80
N ARG A 283 -2.85 8.94 23.51
CA ARG A 283 -3.48 10.04 22.78
C ARG A 283 -4.74 9.57 22.04
N VAL A 284 -5.64 10.50 21.76
CA VAL A 284 -6.75 10.28 20.81
C VAL A 284 -6.21 10.44 19.39
N ALA A 285 -6.45 9.45 18.53
CA ALA A 285 -6.14 9.56 17.11
C ALA A 285 -7.22 10.36 16.38
N ILE A 286 -6.82 11.42 15.68
CA ILE A 286 -7.65 12.11 14.68
C ILE A 286 -7.19 11.62 13.31
N ILE A 287 -7.99 10.73 12.72
CA ILE A 287 -7.68 9.95 11.53
C ILE A 287 -7.88 10.83 10.28
N PRO A 288 -6.93 10.85 9.32
CA PRO A 288 -7.07 11.57 8.06
C PRO A 288 -8.25 11.07 7.22
N THR A 289 -8.95 12.01 6.60
CA THR A 289 -9.90 11.73 5.52
C THR A 289 -9.18 11.05 4.35
N LEU A 290 -9.79 9.97 3.86
CA LEU A 290 -9.26 9.13 2.80
C LEU A 290 -9.34 9.85 1.45
N LEU A 291 -8.28 9.69 0.65
CA LEU A 291 -8.12 10.33 -0.65
C LEU A 291 -8.18 9.30 -1.78
N PRO A 292 -9.02 9.49 -2.82
CA PRO A 292 -9.00 8.70 -4.04
C PRO A 292 -7.82 9.08 -4.94
N THR A 293 -6.60 9.14 -4.40
CA THR A 293 -5.35 9.36 -5.16
C THR A 293 -5.33 8.40 -6.35
N TRP A 294 -5.04 8.89 -7.56
CA TRP A 294 -5.06 8.15 -8.84
C TRP A 294 -6.44 7.82 -9.45
N TRP A 295 -7.56 8.09 -8.77
CA TRP A 295 -8.91 7.77 -9.28
C TRP A 295 -9.85 8.97 -9.30
N GLN A 296 -10.78 8.99 -10.24
CA GLN A 296 -11.91 9.94 -10.16
C GLN A 296 -12.86 9.48 -9.04
N GLY A 297 -13.06 10.35 -8.07
CA GLY A 297 -13.94 10.17 -6.92
C GLY A 297 -13.89 11.39 -6.00
N GLY A 298 -14.85 11.49 -5.08
CA GLY A 298 -14.75 12.41 -3.95
C GLY A 298 -14.01 11.74 -2.79
N SER A 299 -13.28 12.53 -1.99
CA SER A 299 -12.67 12.09 -0.73
C SER A 299 -13.73 11.57 0.23
N LYS A 300 -13.32 10.66 1.12
CA LYS A 300 -14.21 9.87 1.96
C LYS A 300 -13.75 9.83 3.40
N ASP A 301 -14.68 9.85 4.34
CA ASP A 301 -14.31 9.65 5.73
C ASP A 301 -14.02 8.16 5.99
N LEU A 302 -13.24 7.81 7.01
CA LEU A 302 -12.96 6.41 7.31
C LEU A 302 -14.27 5.66 7.68
N THR A 303 -15.21 6.38 8.30
CA THR A 303 -16.56 5.90 8.65
C THR A 303 -17.47 5.59 7.47
N ASP A 304 -17.18 6.09 6.25
CA ASP A 304 -17.90 5.69 5.03
C ASP A 304 -17.69 4.19 4.74
N TYR A 305 -16.60 3.58 5.23
CA TYR A 305 -16.21 2.20 4.93
C TYR A 305 -15.96 1.29 6.14
N TYR A 306 -15.61 1.84 7.30
CA TYR A 306 -15.19 1.08 8.49
C TYR A 306 -16.04 1.38 9.73
N ASP A 307 -16.25 0.37 10.57
CA ASP A 307 -16.99 0.50 11.84
C ASP A 307 -16.06 1.00 12.95
N LEU A 308 -16.07 2.32 13.20
CA LEU A 308 -15.22 2.93 14.22
C LEU A 308 -15.70 2.70 15.65
N ASP A 309 -17.01 2.62 15.89
CA ASP A 309 -17.53 2.31 17.24
C ASP A 309 -17.05 0.91 17.66
N ARG A 310 -17.09 -0.06 16.73
CA ARG A 310 -16.50 -1.39 16.94
C ARG A 310 -14.97 -1.35 17.04
N PHE A 311 -14.25 -0.61 16.18
CA PHE A 311 -12.79 -0.51 16.26
C PHE A 311 -12.31 -0.03 17.64
N VAL A 312 -12.96 0.99 18.22
CA VAL A 312 -12.60 1.52 19.54
C VAL A 312 -12.88 0.47 20.64
N ALA A 313 -13.97 -0.28 20.53
CA ALA A 313 -14.30 -1.35 21.46
C ALA A 313 -13.33 -2.56 21.37
N ASP A 314 -13.03 -3.03 20.16
CA ASP A 314 -12.20 -4.22 19.91
C ASP A 314 -10.70 -3.96 20.16
N SER A 315 -10.20 -2.73 19.93
CA SER A 315 -8.76 -2.38 20.05
C SER A 315 -8.36 -1.62 21.32
N GLY A 316 -9.32 -0.96 21.98
CA GLY A 316 -9.08 -0.01 23.07
C GLY A 316 -8.45 1.32 22.65
N ILE A 317 -8.24 1.57 21.35
CA ILE A 317 -7.61 2.80 20.84
C ILE A 317 -8.69 3.86 20.59
N PRO A 318 -8.67 5.03 21.24
CA PRO A 318 -9.63 6.10 20.97
C PRO A 318 -9.32 6.77 19.61
N GLY A 319 -9.98 6.32 18.55
CA GLY A 319 -9.90 6.89 17.20
C GLY A 319 -11.18 7.63 16.81
N VAL A 320 -11.03 8.83 16.26
CA VAL A 320 -12.09 9.68 15.69
C VAL A 320 -11.61 10.29 14.38
N THR A 321 -12.49 10.82 13.55
CA THR A 321 -12.13 11.30 12.21
C THR A 321 -11.94 12.82 12.14
N TRP A 322 -11.22 13.30 11.12
CA TRP A 322 -11.13 14.76 10.87
C TRP A 322 -12.49 15.40 10.61
N SER A 323 -13.43 14.70 9.96
CA SER A 323 -14.81 15.22 9.76
C SER A 323 -15.52 15.46 11.10
N SER A 324 -15.20 14.68 12.14
CA SER A 324 -15.73 14.85 13.51
C SER A 324 -15.11 16.04 14.25
N VAL A 325 -13.97 16.55 13.77
CA VAL A 325 -13.27 17.72 14.32
C VAL A 325 -13.79 19.00 13.69
N LYS A 326 -13.75 19.05 12.36
CA LYS A 326 -14.01 20.22 11.52
C LYS A 326 -14.58 19.75 10.18
N GLN A 327 -15.54 20.48 9.61
CA GLN A 327 -16.30 19.96 8.48
C GLN A 327 -15.46 19.92 7.20
N LEU A 328 -15.84 18.99 6.31
CA LEU A 328 -15.37 19.01 4.93
C LEU A 328 -15.86 20.30 4.27
N THR A 329 -14.96 21.01 3.59
CA THR A 329 -15.20 22.32 2.94
C THR A 329 -15.46 23.50 3.90
N ASP A 330 -15.02 23.43 5.16
CA ASP A 330 -15.03 24.58 6.06
C ASP A 330 -14.16 25.74 5.49
N ASN A 331 -14.77 26.90 5.28
CA ASN A 331 -14.12 28.10 4.71
C ASN A 331 -13.16 28.82 5.68
N VAL A 332 -13.09 28.39 6.93
CA VAL A 332 -12.21 28.97 7.96
C VAL A 332 -10.86 28.28 7.89
N THR A 333 -9.88 28.92 7.25
CA THR A 333 -8.51 28.41 7.20
C THR A 333 -7.80 28.67 8.53
N GLU A 334 -7.13 27.65 9.07
CA GLU A 334 -6.22 27.76 10.22
C GLU A 334 -4.93 26.97 9.98
N ASP A 335 -3.87 27.33 10.69
CA ASP A 335 -2.54 26.72 10.54
C ASP A 335 -2.31 25.59 11.57
N ILE A 336 -1.78 24.46 11.11
CA ILE A 336 -1.35 23.33 11.96
C ILE A 336 0.13 23.04 11.74
N ALA A 337 0.91 23.00 12.81
CA ALA A 337 2.31 22.62 12.76
C ALA A 337 2.49 21.11 12.92
N CYS A 338 3.20 20.49 11.98
CA CYS A 338 3.41 19.05 11.91
C CYS A 338 4.90 18.71 11.84
N TRP A 339 5.33 17.74 12.64
CA TRP A 339 6.69 17.22 12.57
C TRP A 339 6.88 16.40 11.29
N SER A 340 7.95 16.68 10.53
CA SER A 340 8.17 16.04 9.24
C SER A 340 8.93 14.72 9.39
N VAL A 341 8.18 13.63 9.35
CA VAL A 341 8.69 12.27 9.16
C VAL A 341 9.16 12.11 7.72
N HIS A 342 8.45 12.70 6.73
CA HIS A 342 8.81 12.63 5.30
C HIS A 342 10.20 13.22 5.02
N GLU A 343 10.54 14.37 5.62
CA GLU A 343 11.87 14.97 5.46
C GLU A 343 12.96 14.15 6.15
N ALA A 344 12.64 13.60 7.33
CA ALA A 344 13.55 12.75 8.09
C ALA A 344 13.80 11.36 7.46
N THR A 345 12.99 10.91 6.49
CA THR A 345 13.12 9.58 5.86
C THR A 345 13.39 9.64 4.35
N VAL A 346 12.60 10.41 3.59
CA VAL A 346 12.70 10.54 2.14
C VAL A 346 13.77 11.56 1.76
N GLY A 347 13.72 12.74 2.40
CA GLY A 347 14.72 13.81 2.26
C GLY A 347 14.15 15.23 2.05
N HIS A 348 12.84 15.38 1.88
CA HIS A 348 12.14 16.66 1.65
C HIS A 348 10.79 16.69 2.36
N GLY A 349 10.17 17.87 2.53
CA GLY A 349 8.87 18.00 3.19
C GLY A 349 7.71 17.50 2.32
N LEU A 350 6.68 16.92 2.93
CA LEU A 350 5.47 16.48 2.22
C LEU A 350 4.68 17.69 1.68
N SER A 351 4.65 17.84 0.35
CA SER A 351 3.97 18.94 -0.35
C SER A 351 2.45 18.73 -0.50
N PHE A 352 2.02 17.48 -0.62
CA PHE A 352 0.66 17.12 -0.98
C PHE A 352 -0.14 16.76 0.28
N VAL A 353 -0.87 17.75 0.77
CA VAL A 353 -1.63 17.65 2.03
C VAL A 353 -3.15 17.88 1.86
N PRO A 354 -3.82 17.42 0.77
CA PRO A 354 -5.22 17.78 0.53
C PRO A 354 -6.19 17.22 1.59
N SER A 355 -5.84 16.10 2.24
CA SER A 355 -6.59 15.55 3.39
C SER A 355 -6.59 16.48 4.62
N MET A 356 -5.67 17.45 4.68
CA MET A 356 -5.70 18.56 5.65
C MET A 356 -6.39 19.80 5.04
N ASN A 357 -6.04 20.18 3.81
CA ASN A 357 -6.61 21.36 3.15
C ASN A 357 -8.15 21.30 3.04
N MET A 358 -8.73 20.11 2.88
CA MET A 358 -10.19 19.90 2.79
C MET A 358 -10.96 20.19 4.08
N HIS A 359 -10.27 20.26 5.22
CA HIS A 359 -10.80 20.73 6.51
C HIS A 359 -10.30 22.14 6.85
N GLY A 360 -9.87 22.92 5.85
CA GLY A 360 -9.30 24.25 6.07
C GLY A 360 -8.02 24.24 6.91
N MET A 361 -7.25 23.15 6.91
CA MET A 361 -6.01 23.04 7.69
C MET A 361 -4.79 23.29 6.80
N LYS A 362 -4.08 24.39 7.02
CA LYS A 362 -2.81 24.72 6.35
C LYS A 362 -1.63 24.11 7.13
N VAL A 363 -0.90 23.20 6.51
CA VAL A 363 0.21 22.49 7.17
C VAL A 363 1.48 23.33 7.15
N THR A 364 2.08 23.55 8.31
CA THR A 364 3.43 24.09 8.50
C THR A 364 4.37 22.95 8.91
N PRO A 365 5.28 22.47 8.06
CA PRO A 365 6.18 21.37 8.42
C PRO A 365 7.36 21.86 9.28
N TRP A 366 7.76 21.04 10.26
CA TRP A 366 8.87 21.27 11.19
C TRP A 366 9.84 20.08 11.19
N ALA A 367 11.14 20.33 11.11
CA ALA A 367 12.15 19.24 11.11
C ALA A 367 12.14 18.45 12.42
N LEU A 368 12.18 17.12 12.33
CA LEU A 368 12.45 16.24 13.47
C LEU A 368 13.94 16.27 13.86
N PRO A 369 14.30 15.94 15.11
CA PRO A 369 15.68 15.64 15.45
C PRO A 369 16.13 14.33 14.78
N PRO A 370 17.45 14.04 14.73
CA PRO A 370 17.94 12.70 14.42
C PRO A 370 17.36 11.68 15.41
N LEU A 371 16.43 10.86 14.94
CA LEU A 371 15.76 9.81 15.72
C LEU A 371 16.25 8.42 15.33
N GLN A 372 16.18 7.48 16.27
CA GLN A 372 16.52 6.07 16.05
C GLN A 372 15.65 5.48 14.94
N ARG A 373 16.26 4.69 14.06
CA ARG A 373 15.61 4.00 12.94
C ARG A 373 15.00 2.67 13.38
N GLY A 374 13.93 2.27 12.70
CA GLY A 374 13.33 0.95 12.80
C GLY A 374 14.14 -0.14 12.09
N ASP A 375 13.62 -1.35 12.09
CA ASP A 375 14.30 -2.59 11.69
C ASP A 375 14.86 -2.59 10.24
N GLY A 376 14.23 -1.84 9.33
CA GLY A 376 14.71 -1.68 7.95
C GLY A 376 15.75 -0.56 7.74
N GLY A 377 16.23 0.11 8.80
CA GLY A 377 17.17 1.25 8.74
C GLY A 377 16.60 2.56 8.14
N PHE A 378 15.50 2.48 7.39
CA PHE A 378 14.84 3.60 6.70
C PHE A 378 13.77 4.29 7.57
N ASP A 379 12.75 3.54 8.01
CA ASP A 379 11.66 4.01 8.86
C ASP A 379 12.17 4.61 10.18
N LEU A 380 11.46 5.59 10.75
CA LEU A 380 11.69 6.01 12.14
C LEU A 380 11.12 4.97 13.12
N ALA A 381 11.80 4.72 14.24
CA ALA A 381 11.32 3.76 15.24
C ALA A 381 10.11 4.32 16.02
N PHE A 382 9.08 3.49 16.22
CA PHE A 382 7.92 3.82 17.08
C PHE A 382 8.35 4.32 18.47
N ASP A 383 9.32 3.66 19.10
CA ASP A 383 9.84 4.06 20.41
C ASP A 383 10.58 5.39 20.41
N ALA A 384 11.24 5.76 19.31
CA ALA A 384 11.90 7.05 19.19
C ALA A 384 10.89 8.21 19.16
N LEU A 385 9.81 8.06 18.39
CA LEU A 385 8.70 9.01 18.37
C LEU A 385 7.90 9.01 19.68
N ARG A 386 7.76 7.85 20.35
CA ARG A 386 7.17 7.75 21.69
C ARG A 386 7.97 8.56 22.72
N ILE A 387 9.28 8.36 22.79
CA ILE A 387 10.15 9.09 23.73
C ILE A 387 10.15 10.60 23.42
N PHE A 388 10.26 10.96 22.14
CA PHE A 388 10.18 12.35 21.67
C PHE A 388 8.85 13.02 22.03
N ASP A 389 7.73 12.29 22.07
CA ASP A 389 6.46 12.87 22.48
C ASP A 389 6.35 13.13 24.00
N TYR A 390 6.93 12.26 24.83
CA TYR A 390 6.87 12.43 26.28
C TYR A 390 7.81 13.52 26.82
N ASP A 391 8.99 13.78 26.22
CA ASP A 391 9.87 14.87 26.65
C ASP A 391 9.51 16.22 25.98
N GLU A 392 8.60 16.96 26.64
CA GLU A 392 8.28 18.36 26.30
C GLU A 392 9.50 19.28 26.32
N GLY A 393 10.45 19.04 27.23
CA GLY A 393 11.67 19.81 27.32
C GLY A 393 12.57 19.60 26.11
N ALA A 394 12.71 18.36 25.62
CA ALA A 394 13.44 18.06 24.39
C ALA A 394 12.75 18.68 23.17
N LYS A 395 11.42 18.61 23.08
CA LYS A 395 10.66 19.29 22.02
C LYS A 395 10.92 20.79 22.03
N SER A 396 10.89 21.46 23.19
CA SER A 396 11.23 22.89 23.28
C SER A 396 12.67 23.17 22.85
N ARG A 397 13.67 22.51 23.44
CA ARG A 397 15.09 22.67 23.10
C ARG A 397 15.37 22.39 21.61
N TRP A 398 14.62 21.46 21.01
CA TRP A 398 14.73 21.17 19.58
C TRP A 398 14.11 22.27 18.70
N LEU A 399 12.97 22.86 19.08
CA LEU A 399 12.43 24.03 18.36
C LEU A 399 13.39 25.22 18.41
N ASP A 400 14.04 25.45 19.55
CA ASP A 400 15.09 26.47 19.69
C ASP A 400 16.29 26.15 18.78
N THR A 401 16.67 24.87 18.66
CA THR A 401 17.73 24.40 17.75
C THR A 401 17.35 24.62 16.28
N VAL A 402 16.13 24.24 15.88
CA VAL A 402 15.60 24.43 14.52
C VAL A 402 15.58 25.91 14.14
N ARG A 403 15.21 26.79 15.09
CA ARG A 403 15.24 28.25 14.92
C ARG A 403 16.66 28.80 14.81
N ALA A 404 17.53 28.51 15.77
CA ALA A 404 18.90 29.02 15.78
C ALA A 404 19.72 28.55 14.56
N GLN A 405 19.44 27.35 14.04
CA GLN A 405 20.16 26.77 12.91
C GLN A 405 19.42 26.90 11.57
N MET A 406 18.19 27.43 11.55
CA MET A 406 17.29 27.49 10.37
C MET A 406 17.17 26.12 9.67
N LEU A 407 16.73 25.10 10.40
CA LEU A 407 16.58 23.72 9.90
C LEU A 407 15.20 23.47 9.29
N PRO A 408 15.06 22.46 8.40
CA PRO A 408 16.12 21.68 7.76
C PRO A 408 16.74 22.46 6.60
N GLN A 409 17.97 22.13 6.20
CA GLN A 409 18.70 22.80 5.12
C GLN A 409 18.96 21.88 3.93
N GLU A 410 19.04 22.47 2.73
CA GLU A 410 19.48 21.77 1.53
C GLU A 410 20.98 21.42 1.64
N PRO A 411 21.40 20.23 1.17
CA PRO A 411 22.79 19.79 1.26
C PRO A 411 23.69 20.60 0.31
N LEU A 412 24.75 21.22 0.84
CA LEU A 412 25.72 21.93 0.01
C LEU A 412 26.55 20.98 -0.84
N ALA A 413 26.87 21.40 -2.07
CA ALA A 413 27.59 20.61 -3.06
C ALA A 413 29.04 20.25 -2.67
N ASP A 414 29.62 20.93 -1.68
CA ASP A 414 30.93 20.63 -1.11
C ASP A 414 30.88 19.84 0.22
N GLY A 415 29.68 19.45 0.66
CA GLY A 415 29.42 18.70 1.88
C GLY A 415 29.62 19.48 3.19
N LYS A 416 29.88 20.79 3.15
CA LYS A 416 30.05 21.61 4.36
C LYS A 416 28.71 22.11 4.90
N ALA A 417 28.71 22.54 6.16
CA ALA A 417 27.62 23.30 6.75
C ALA A 417 27.93 24.80 6.69
N ILE A 418 26.91 25.61 6.42
CA ILE A 418 26.96 27.08 6.58
C ILE A 418 27.25 27.40 8.06
N PRO A 419 28.07 28.41 8.41
CA PRO A 419 28.28 28.82 9.81
C PRO A 419 26.96 29.14 10.54
N ILE A 420 26.91 28.98 11.87
CA ILE A 420 25.65 29.15 12.65
C ILE A 420 25.25 30.63 12.73
N ASP A 421 26.23 31.52 12.79
CA ASP A 421 26.12 32.98 12.79
C ASP A 421 25.71 33.57 11.42
N HIS A 422 25.83 32.82 10.33
CA HIS A 422 25.37 33.20 8.99
C HIS A 422 23.84 33.04 8.81
N VAL A 423 23.06 33.62 9.73
CA VAL A 423 21.61 33.36 9.93
C VAL A 423 20.75 33.58 8.66
N GLU A 424 21.03 34.61 7.87
CA GLU A 424 20.30 34.89 6.62
C GLU A 424 20.71 33.98 5.45
N GLU A 425 21.95 33.48 5.44
CA GLU A 425 22.40 32.50 4.46
C GLU A 425 21.76 31.13 4.76
N ARG A 426 21.78 30.73 6.03
CA ARG A 426 21.08 29.54 6.54
C ARG A 426 19.58 29.56 6.24
N TYR A 427 18.92 30.70 6.45
CA TYR A 427 17.49 30.83 6.14
C TYR A 427 17.18 30.78 4.64
N LYS A 428 18.10 31.23 3.77
CA LYS A 428 17.99 31.07 2.30
C LYS A 428 18.23 29.63 1.86
N ASN A 429 19.10 28.89 2.55
CA ASN A 429 19.43 27.49 2.30
C ASN A 429 18.48 26.49 3.00
N ARG A 430 17.39 26.95 3.62
CA ARG A 430 16.39 26.05 4.22
C ARG A 430 15.67 25.25 3.13
N LYS A 431 15.25 24.02 3.42
CA LYS A 431 14.51 23.19 2.47
C LYS A 431 13.17 23.83 2.11
N THR A 432 12.72 23.56 0.88
CA THR A 432 11.42 24.03 0.39
C THR A 432 10.28 23.56 1.32
N LEU A 433 9.22 24.38 1.45
CA LEU A 433 8.08 24.27 2.39
C LEU A 433 8.36 24.60 3.86
N PHE A 434 9.60 24.50 4.35
CA PHE A 434 9.89 24.78 5.75
C PHE A 434 10.01 26.29 6.03
N ASP A 435 9.48 26.72 7.18
CA ASP A 435 9.74 28.05 7.73
C ASP A 435 10.03 27.97 9.24
N PRO A 436 11.31 27.88 9.65
CA PRO A 436 11.70 27.86 11.06
C PRO A 436 11.41 29.20 11.78
N ARG A 437 11.13 30.28 11.04
CA ARG A 437 10.72 31.58 11.60
C ARG A 437 9.21 31.66 11.84
N SER A 438 8.44 30.66 11.44
CA SER A 438 6.98 30.63 11.64
C SER A 438 6.61 30.79 13.11
N PRO A 439 5.57 31.58 13.44
CA PRO A 439 5.00 31.63 14.78
C PRO A 439 4.22 30.35 15.12
N VAL A 440 3.80 29.58 14.11
CA VAL A 440 3.01 28.34 14.28
C VAL A 440 3.95 27.19 14.57
N VAL A 441 4.03 26.78 15.83
CA VAL A 441 4.90 25.71 16.34
C VAL A 441 4.11 24.46 16.73
N PRO A 442 4.71 23.25 16.66
CA PRO A 442 4.10 22.03 17.18
C PRO A 442 3.84 22.14 18.68
N THR A 443 2.68 21.66 19.15
CA THR A 443 2.28 21.76 20.57
C THR A 443 2.34 20.41 21.27
N HIS A 444 2.34 20.36 22.61
CA HIS A 444 2.16 19.07 23.30
C HIS A 444 0.73 18.53 23.14
N GLN A 445 -0.29 19.39 23.03
CA GLN A 445 -1.68 18.95 22.90
C GLN A 445 -1.93 18.25 21.56
N MET A 446 -1.39 18.78 20.46
CA MET A 446 -1.52 18.22 19.11
C MET A 446 -0.17 17.69 18.60
N PHE A 447 0.01 16.37 18.63
CA PHE A 447 1.16 15.72 18.02
C PHE A 447 0.84 15.39 16.55
N CYS A 448 1.03 16.35 15.65
CA CYS A 448 0.91 16.09 14.22
C CYS A 448 2.23 15.54 13.65
N LEU A 449 2.15 14.47 12.86
CA LEU A 449 3.24 13.89 12.07
C LEU A 449 2.83 13.95 10.59
N ASP A 450 3.67 14.45 9.68
CA ASP A 450 3.24 14.59 8.28
C ASP A 450 2.93 13.23 7.62
N ASN A 451 3.85 12.27 7.69
CA ASN A 451 3.74 10.99 6.99
C ASN A 451 4.06 9.79 7.89
N THR A 452 3.02 9.18 8.47
CA THR A 452 3.12 7.95 9.26
C THR A 452 3.40 6.69 8.43
N MET A 453 3.48 6.80 7.09
CA MET A 453 3.91 5.67 6.25
C MET A 453 5.34 5.24 6.55
N PHE A 454 6.20 6.11 7.10
CA PHE A 454 7.62 5.82 7.31
C PHE A 454 8.01 5.70 8.80
N VAL A 455 7.14 5.05 9.59
CA VAL A 455 7.35 4.74 11.02
C VAL A 455 7.18 3.22 11.26
N GLY A 456 8.20 2.56 11.80
CA GLY A 456 8.25 1.11 11.94
C GLY A 456 8.73 0.61 13.31
N PRO A 457 8.63 -0.70 13.57
CA PRO A 457 9.13 -1.31 14.81
C PRO A 457 10.67 -1.37 14.86
N LEU A 458 11.20 -1.57 16.06
CA LEU A 458 12.56 -2.10 16.26
C LEU A 458 12.55 -3.62 16.10
N GLY A 459 13.64 -4.22 15.61
CA GLY A 459 13.77 -5.63 15.20
C GLY A 459 13.72 -6.70 16.29
N PHE A 460 12.93 -6.50 17.34
CA PHE A 460 12.82 -7.42 18.47
C PHE A 460 11.60 -8.32 18.31
N GLN A 461 11.71 -9.35 17.47
CA GLN A 461 10.80 -10.49 17.56
C GLN A 461 10.95 -11.13 18.94
N ARG A 462 9.83 -11.45 19.60
CA ARG A 462 9.86 -12.25 20.82
C ARG A 462 10.26 -13.69 20.43
N PRO A 463 11.18 -14.34 21.16
CA PRO A 463 11.41 -15.77 20.96
C PRO A 463 10.16 -16.51 21.44
N ASP A 464 9.43 -17.11 20.50
CA ASP A 464 8.22 -17.85 20.79
C ASP A 464 8.50 -19.36 20.84
N PHE A 465 7.84 -20.05 21.75
CA PHE A 465 8.09 -21.46 22.06
C PHE A 465 6.74 -22.20 22.16
N HIS A 466 6.44 -22.98 21.13
CA HIS A 466 5.19 -23.73 21.01
C HIS A 466 5.49 -25.19 20.59
N ASP A 467 4.66 -26.11 21.06
CA ASP A 467 4.76 -27.55 20.73
C ASP A 467 4.27 -27.88 19.30
N VAL A 468 3.61 -26.91 18.63
CA VAL A 468 3.15 -26.97 17.24
C VAL A 468 3.66 -25.76 16.44
N PRO A 469 3.74 -25.83 15.10
CA PRO A 469 4.25 -24.73 14.28
C PRO A 469 3.46 -23.42 14.46
N LEU A 470 4.21 -22.31 14.56
CA LEU A 470 3.67 -20.95 14.47
C LEU A 470 3.43 -20.58 12.99
N GLU A 471 2.25 -20.06 12.66
CA GLU A 471 1.93 -19.62 11.30
C GLU A 471 2.80 -18.43 10.86
N ALA A 472 3.58 -18.64 9.80
CA ALA A 472 4.57 -17.71 9.28
C ALA A 472 4.02 -16.28 9.09
N LEU A 473 4.84 -15.28 9.41
CA LEU A 473 4.49 -13.87 9.25
C LEU A 473 4.29 -13.53 7.76
N VAL A 474 3.22 -12.79 7.45
CA VAL A 474 2.94 -12.31 6.09
C VAL A 474 3.47 -10.88 5.91
N PRO A 475 3.81 -10.46 4.69
CA PRO A 475 4.15 -9.06 4.43
C PRO A 475 3.03 -8.11 4.91
N GLY A 476 3.40 -7.11 5.72
CA GLY A 476 2.46 -6.21 6.38
C GLY A 476 2.05 -6.62 7.81
N GLU A 477 2.40 -7.83 8.28
CA GLU A 477 2.14 -8.31 9.64
C GLU A 477 3.17 -7.77 10.65
N GLU A 478 3.14 -6.45 10.85
CA GLU A 478 3.93 -5.73 11.84
C GLU A 478 3.08 -5.29 13.05
N LEU A 479 3.71 -4.75 14.09
CA LEU A 479 3.02 -4.36 15.34
C LEU A 479 1.84 -3.39 15.11
N SER A 480 1.89 -2.55 14.06
CA SER A 480 0.81 -1.66 13.68
C SER A 480 -0.45 -2.41 13.18
N TRP A 481 -0.25 -3.53 12.50
CA TRP A 481 -1.33 -4.45 12.14
C TRP A 481 -1.88 -5.17 13.38
N ILE A 482 -0.99 -5.71 14.22
CA ILE A 482 -1.36 -6.50 15.40
C ILE A 482 -2.15 -5.69 16.43
N GLU A 483 -1.74 -4.45 16.72
CA GLU A 483 -2.33 -3.65 17.79
C GLU A 483 -3.51 -2.76 17.36
N ALA A 484 -3.68 -2.55 16.05
CA ALA A 484 -4.71 -1.68 15.46
C ALA A 484 -5.30 -2.20 14.15
N GLY A 485 -4.47 -2.54 13.16
CA GLY A 485 -4.92 -2.89 11.79
C GLY A 485 -5.93 -4.04 11.73
N GLN A 486 -5.74 -5.11 12.52
CA GLN A 486 -6.65 -6.25 12.56
C GLN A 486 -8.07 -5.87 13.04
N HIS A 487 -8.23 -4.76 13.77
CA HIS A 487 -9.52 -4.31 14.32
C HIS A 487 -10.29 -3.39 13.36
N MET A 488 -9.68 -2.93 12.26
CA MET A 488 -10.33 -2.08 11.26
C MET A 488 -11.25 -2.90 10.34
N HIS A 489 -12.37 -3.35 10.90
CA HIS A 489 -13.43 -4.06 10.19
C HIS A 489 -14.33 -3.11 9.40
N PHE A 490 -14.84 -3.60 8.28
CA PHE A 490 -15.73 -2.84 7.39
C PHE A 490 -17.12 -2.64 8.02
N ASN A 491 -17.81 -1.59 7.58
CA ASN A 491 -19.18 -1.29 7.98
C ASN A 491 -20.22 -2.05 7.11
N GLU A 492 -21.48 -2.06 7.53
CA GLU A 492 -22.56 -2.75 6.79
C GLU A 492 -22.85 -2.16 5.40
N ALA A 493 -22.47 -0.89 5.17
CA ALA A 493 -22.61 -0.23 3.88
C ALA A 493 -21.61 -0.74 2.81
N LEU A 494 -20.52 -1.40 3.23
CA LEU A 494 -19.55 -2.06 2.34
C LEU A 494 -19.67 -3.59 2.38
N GLU A 495 -19.94 -4.18 3.55
CA GLU A 495 -20.16 -5.63 3.73
C GLU A 495 -21.37 -6.13 2.92
N GLY A 496 -22.50 -5.41 2.94
CA GLY A 496 -23.72 -5.79 2.21
C GLY A 496 -23.53 -5.88 0.69
N PRO A 497 -22.92 -4.87 0.04
CA PRO A 497 -22.52 -4.95 -1.36
C PRO A 497 -21.53 -6.08 -1.67
N ALA A 498 -20.57 -6.38 -0.78
CA ALA A 498 -19.62 -7.47 -0.96
C ALA A 498 -20.33 -8.84 -0.97
N ASP A 499 -21.23 -9.08 -0.02
CA ASP A 499 -22.05 -10.30 0.03
C ASP A 499 -22.94 -10.42 -1.23
N ALA A 500 -23.58 -9.31 -1.65
CA ALA A 500 -24.40 -9.28 -2.86
C ALA A 500 -23.61 -9.53 -4.15
N ALA A 501 -22.32 -9.15 -4.19
CA ALA A 501 -21.43 -9.46 -5.29
C ALA A 501 -20.99 -10.93 -5.30
N LEU A 502 -20.69 -11.54 -4.14
CA LEU A 502 -20.42 -12.98 -4.08
C LEU A 502 -21.62 -13.83 -4.50
N VAL A 503 -22.83 -13.49 -4.07
CA VAL A 503 -24.06 -14.19 -4.48
C VAL A 503 -24.22 -14.22 -6.01
N ARG A 504 -23.83 -13.13 -6.70
CA ARG A 504 -23.79 -13.04 -8.16
C ARG A 504 -22.66 -13.86 -8.78
N LEU A 505 -21.42 -13.68 -8.31
CA LEU A 505 -20.24 -14.38 -8.85
C LEU A 505 -20.36 -15.91 -8.74
N PHE A 506 -20.96 -16.41 -7.66
CA PHE A 506 -21.21 -17.84 -7.48
C PHE A 506 -22.51 -18.34 -8.14
N ASN A 507 -23.37 -17.43 -8.65
CA ASN A 507 -24.70 -17.70 -9.21
C ASN A 507 -25.60 -18.50 -8.25
N VAL A 508 -25.70 -18.02 -7.00
CA VAL A 508 -26.50 -18.61 -5.93
C VAL A 508 -27.64 -17.67 -5.50
N LYS A 509 -28.45 -18.06 -4.49
CA LYS A 509 -29.61 -17.26 -4.05
C LYS A 509 -29.34 -16.37 -2.85
N THR A 510 -28.52 -16.85 -1.91
CA THR A 510 -28.22 -16.22 -0.62
C THR A 510 -26.72 -16.33 -0.30
N ILE A 511 -26.21 -15.47 0.58
CA ILE A 511 -24.80 -15.52 1.00
C ILE A 511 -24.46 -16.84 1.71
N SER A 512 -25.44 -17.45 2.39
CA SER A 512 -25.33 -18.80 2.99
C SER A 512 -25.22 -19.94 1.99
N ASP A 513 -25.54 -19.72 0.70
CA ASP A 513 -25.36 -20.71 -0.37
C ASP A 513 -23.95 -20.63 -1.00
N VAL A 514 -23.12 -19.63 -0.65
CA VAL A 514 -21.77 -19.47 -1.20
C VAL A 514 -20.84 -20.53 -0.58
N PRO A 515 -20.27 -21.46 -1.36
CA PRO A 515 -19.33 -22.47 -0.86
C PRO A 515 -18.01 -21.83 -0.43
N PRO A 516 -17.19 -22.50 0.41
CA PRO A 516 -15.87 -22.01 0.78
C PRO A 516 -15.00 -21.76 -0.45
N PHE A 517 -14.20 -20.69 -0.40
CA PHE A 517 -13.43 -20.22 -1.55
C PHE A 517 -12.09 -19.60 -1.12
N ILE A 518 -11.14 -19.62 -2.05
CA ILE A 518 -9.84 -18.97 -1.98
C ILE A 518 -9.93 -17.64 -2.72
N THR A 519 -9.33 -16.60 -2.17
CA THR A 519 -9.24 -15.27 -2.81
C THR A 519 -7.86 -15.03 -3.38
N MET A 520 -7.78 -14.30 -4.48
CA MET A 520 -6.53 -13.99 -5.16
C MET A 520 -6.53 -12.53 -5.62
N HIS A 521 -5.41 -11.85 -5.42
CA HIS A 521 -5.18 -10.50 -5.91
C HIS A 521 -4.04 -10.51 -6.94
N MET A 522 -4.33 -10.03 -8.15
CA MET A 522 -3.41 -9.94 -9.28
C MET A 522 -3.18 -8.47 -9.68
N ARG A 523 -2.23 -7.80 -9.02
CA ARG A 523 -1.73 -6.48 -9.41
C ARG A 523 -0.78 -6.62 -10.60
N ARG A 524 -1.05 -5.89 -11.68
CA ARG A 524 -0.27 -5.92 -12.92
C ARG A 524 0.05 -4.54 -13.50
N GLY A 525 -0.90 -3.61 -13.51
CA GLY A 525 -0.89 -2.40 -14.35
C GLY A 525 0.41 -1.59 -14.33
N ASP A 526 0.60 -0.82 -13.27
CA ASP A 526 1.85 -0.11 -12.90
C ASP A 526 2.99 -1.08 -12.54
N PHE A 527 2.65 -2.26 -12.00
CA PHE A 527 3.61 -3.22 -11.46
C PHE A 527 4.60 -3.77 -12.49
N LYS A 528 4.28 -3.72 -13.79
CA LYS A 528 5.23 -4.00 -14.87
C LYS A 528 6.46 -3.08 -14.83
N GLU A 529 6.27 -1.80 -14.53
CA GLU A 529 7.35 -0.81 -14.51
C GLU A 529 8.15 -0.91 -13.21
N PHE A 530 7.45 -1.13 -12.08
CA PHE A 530 8.06 -1.36 -10.77
C PHE A 530 8.93 -2.63 -10.69
N LEU A 531 8.47 -3.74 -11.28
CA LEU A 531 9.17 -5.04 -11.24
C LEU A 531 10.02 -5.30 -12.49
N GLY A 532 9.95 -4.46 -13.52
CA GLY A 532 10.56 -4.65 -14.84
C GLY A 532 9.87 -5.70 -15.73
N ALA A 533 8.91 -6.45 -15.19
CA ALA A 533 8.10 -7.45 -15.90
C ALA A 533 6.75 -7.64 -15.18
N PHE A 534 5.75 -8.17 -15.89
CA PHE A 534 4.56 -8.71 -15.23
C PHE A 534 4.91 -10.03 -14.52
N ILE A 535 4.25 -10.31 -13.41
CA ILE A 535 4.29 -11.65 -12.80
C ILE A 535 3.49 -12.62 -13.71
N PRO A 536 4.07 -13.77 -14.12
CA PRO A 536 3.41 -14.73 -15.00
C PRO A 536 2.23 -15.42 -14.32
N LEU A 537 1.23 -15.84 -15.11
CA LEU A 537 0.03 -16.50 -14.58
C LEU A 537 0.37 -17.84 -13.89
N GLU A 538 1.42 -18.49 -14.38
CA GLU A 538 2.03 -19.71 -13.83
C GLU A 538 2.47 -19.55 -12.36
N ALA A 539 2.98 -18.38 -11.97
CA ALA A 539 3.38 -18.15 -10.57
C ALA A 539 2.16 -18.12 -9.63
N TYR A 540 1.01 -17.60 -10.11
CA TYR A 540 -0.25 -17.64 -9.36
C TYR A 540 -0.85 -19.05 -9.30
N THR A 541 -0.73 -19.87 -10.36
CA THR A 541 -1.20 -21.27 -10.33
C THR A 541 -0.35 -22.14 -9.41
N GLU A 542 0.97 -21.94 -9.38
CA GLU A 542 1.89 -22.63 -8.48
C GLU A 542 1.72 -22.18 -7.02
N ALA A 543 1.54 -20.87 -6.75
CA ALA A 543 1.19 -20.38 -5.42
C ALA A 543 -0.14 -20.96 -4.92
N LEU A 544 -1.17 -21.03 -5.77
CA LEU A 544 -2.43 -21.70 -5.45
C LEU A 544 -2.25 -23.20 -5.17
N ARG A 545 -1.33 -23.89 -5.88
CA ARG A 545 -1.00 -25.30 -5.63
C ARG A 545 -0.38 -25.51 -4.25
N ARG A 546 0.58 -24.65 -3.86
CA ARG A 546 1.19 -24.69 -2.51
C ARG A 546 0.16 -24.38 -1.42
N LEU A 547 -0.66 -23.35 -1.62
CA LEU A 547 -1.73 -22.96 -0.71
C LEU A 547 -2.71 -24.12 -0.48
N ARG A 548 -3.19 -24.77 -1.54
CA ARG A 548 -4.14 -25.88 -1.43
C ARG A 548 -3.56 -27.10 -0.70
N ALA A 549 -2.27 -27.39 -0.85
CA ALA A 549 -1.63 -28.46 -0.09
C ALA A 549 -1.63 -28.14 1.42
N ARG A 550 -1.11 -26.97 1.81
CA ARG A 550 -1.10 -26.50 3.21
C ARG A 550 -2.51 -26.37 3.80
N LEU A 551 -3.49 -25.99 2.99
CA LEU A 551 -4.89 -25.86 3.40
C LEU A 551 -5.55 -27.22 3.62
N GLN A 552 -5.18 -28.25 2.87
CA GLN A 552 -5.66 -29.60 3.14
C GLN A 552 -5.10 -30.11 4.48
N GLU A 553 -3.80 -29.93 4.72
CA GLU A 553 -3.14 -30.28 5.99
C GLU A 553 -3.85 -29.61 7.19
N ARG A 554 -4.31 -28.35 7.05
CA ARG A 554 -5.07 -27.62 8.07
C ARG A 554 -6.56 -27.96 8.17
N ILE A 555 -7.15 -28.53 7.12
CA ILE A 555 -8.50 -29.11 7.17
C ILE A 555 -8.44 -30.46 7.90
N ASP A 556 -7.38 -31.24 7.69
CA ASP A 556 -7.16 -32.54 8.29
C ASP A 556 -6.73 -32.43 9.78
N ASP A 557 -5.94 -31.42 10.14
CA ASP A 557 -5.64 -31.04 11.54
C ASP A 557 -5.81 -29.51 11.80
N PRO A 558 -7.01 -29.06 12.25
CA PRO A 558 -7.29 -27.67 12.59
C PRO A 558 -6.65 -27.18 13.92
N GLU A 559 -6.14 -28.09 14.75
CA GLU A 559 -5.51 -27.76 16.04
C GLU A 559 -3.98 -27.75 15.94
N GLY A 560 -3.39 -28.41 14.93
CA GLY A 560 -1.95 -28.59 14.68
C GLY A 560 -1.16 -27.34 14.30
N PHE A 561 -1.66 -26.14 14.59
CA PHE A 561 -0.93 -24.88 14.42
C PHE A 561 -1.30 -23.85 15.49
N VAL A 562 -0.38 -22.91 15.77
CA VAL A 562 -0.71 -21.67 16.48
C VAL A 562 -0.57 -20.50 15.53
N GLY A 563 -1.46 -19.51 15.67
CA GLY A 563 -1.39 -18.29 14.90
C GLY A 563 -2.58 -17.36 15.17
N PRO A 564 -2.51 -16.10 14.73
CA PRO A 564 -3.66 -15.22 14.72
C PRO A 564 -4.77 -15.81 13.84
N GLY A 565 -6.02 -15.43 14.12
CA GLY A 565 -7.18 -15.92 13.39
C GLY A 565 -7.54 -17.40 13.57
N ARG A 566 -6.74 -18.24 14.26
CA ARG A 566 -7.05 -19.67 14.46
C ARG A 566 -8.47 -19.91 15.02
N LYS A 567 -8.90 -19.10 15.98
CA LYS A 567 -10.27 -19.12 16.57
C LYS A 567 -11.41 -18.78 15.58
N HIS A 568 -11.08 -18.36 14.36
CA HIS A 568 -12.00 -18.03 13.28
C HIS A 568 -11.90 -18.99 12.09
N PHE A 569 -10.91 -19.89 12.07
CA PHE A 569 -10.78 -20.93 11.06
C PHE A 569 -11.98 -21.89 11.10
N LYS A 570 -12.44 -22.32 9.93
CA LYS A 570 -13.62 -23.16 9.75
C LYS A 570 -13.31 -24.30 8.79
N VAL A 571 -13.52 -25.52 9.27
CA VAL A 571 -13.64 -26.69 8.40
C VAL A 571 -15.07 -26.73 7.85
N TYR A 572 -15.20 -26.95 6.54
CA TYR A 572 -16.48 -27.05 5.84
C TYR A 572 -16.76 -28.52 5.51
N PRO A 573 -17.69 -29.21 6.20
CA PRO A 573 -17.92 -30.64 6.00
C PRO A 573 -18.26 -30.98 4.54
N GLY A 574 -17.54 -31.94 3.97
CA GLY A 574 -17.71 -32.38 2.59
C GLY A 574 -16.89 -31.61 1.55
N TYR A 575 -16.06 -30.63 1.94
CA TYR A 575 -15.14 -29.93 1.05
C TYR A 575 -13.67 -30.27 1.37
N SER A 576 -12.89 -30.58 0.33
CA SER A 576 -11.43 -30.56 0.38
C SER A 576 -10.89 -29.18 -0.07
N ALA A 577 -9.61 -28.92 0.16
CA ALA A 577 -8.95 -27.71 -0.33
C ALA A 577 -8.95 -27.59 -1.88
N ALA A 578 -9.14 -28.71 -2.60
CA ALA A 578 -9.27 -28.72 -4.05
C ALA A 578 -10.64 -28.19 -4.52
N ASP A 579 -11.70 -28.41 -3.74
CA ASP A 579 -13.08 -27.98 -4.05
C ASP A 579 -13.31 -26.48 -3.84
N TYR A 580 -12.45 -25.82 -3.06
CA TYR A 580 -12.53 -24.38 -2.81
C TYR A 580 -12.32 -23.63 -4.13
N ARG A 581 -13.36 -22.92 -4.60
CA ARG A 581 -13.30 -22.11 -5.84
C ARG A 581 -12.35 -20.92 -5.64
N VAL A 582 -11.85 -20.34 -6.73
CA VAL A 582 -10.99 -19.15 -6.70
C VAL A 582 -11.78 -17.92 -7.12
N VAL A 583 -11.71 -16.86 -6.32
CA VAL A 583 -12.20 -15.50 -6.66
C VAL A 583 -10.99 -14.58 -6.87
N VAL A 584 -10.97 -13.82 -7.96
CA VAL A 584 -9.81 -13.01 -8.37
C VAL A 584 -10.19 -11.54 -8.49
N SER A 585 -9.47 -10.66 -7.80
CA SER A 585 -9.44 -9.22 -8.06
C SER A 585 -8.17 -8.87 -8.86
N THR A 586 -8.28 -7.95 -9.81
CA THR A 586 -7.16 -7.47 -10.64
C THR A 586 -7.40 -6.03 -11.06
N ASP A 587 -6.33 -5.31 -11.42
CA ASP A 587 -6.39 -3.95 -11.96
C ASP A 587 -6.33 -3.90 -13.51
N GLU A 588 -6.31 -5.06 -14.16
CA GLU A 588 -6.58 -5.21 -15.59
C GLU A 588 -8.06 -4.95 -15.94
N ALA A 589 -8.34 -4.58 -17.19
CA ALA A 589 -9.71 -4.37 -17.66
C ALA A 589 -10.46 -5.70 -17.84
N SER A 590 -11.76 -5.72 -17.53
CA SER A 590 -12.64 -6.91 -17.62
C SER A 590 -12.62 -7.65 -18.96
N ASP A 591 -12.32 -6.92 -20.04
CA ASP A 591 -12.25 -7.42 -21.41
C ASP A 591 -10.82 -7.67 -21.91
N SER A 592 -9.78 -7.53 -21.08
CA SER A 592 -8.39 -7.78 -21.47
C SER A 592 -8.13 -9.27 -21.76
N ASP A 593 -7.16 -9.57 -22.63
CA ASP A 593 -6.83 -10.97 -22.95
C ASP A 593 -6.30 -11.74 -21.73
N PHE A 594 -5.63 -11.06 -20.79
CA PHE A 594 -5.24 -11.66 -19.51
C PHE A 594 -6.46 -12.04 -18.67
N VAL A 595 -7.49 -11.20 -18.59
CA VAL A 595 -8.73 -11.55 -17.87
C VAL A 595 -9.44 -12.73 -18.54
N LYS A 596 -9.36 -12.88 -19.88
CA LYS A 596 -9.86 -14.06 -20.59
C LYS A 596 -9.07 -15.33 -20.24
N GLU A 597 -7.74 -15.25 -20.17
CA GLU A 597 -6.87 -16.36 -19.72
C GLU A 597 -7.21 -16.79 -18.28
N VAL A 598 -7.40 -15.84 -17.37
CA VAL A 598 -7.78 -16.12 -15.97
C VAL A 598 -9.20 -16.71 -15.88
N LYS A 599 -10.19 -16.14 -16.59
CA LYS A 599 -11.55 -16.71 -16.67
C LYS A 599 -11.51 -18.14 -17.29
N ALA A 600 -10.58 -18.44 -18.19
CA ALA A 600 -10.39 -19.77 -18.79
C ALA A 600 -9.82 -20.84 -17.83
N LEU A 601 -9.16 -20.45 -16.73
CA LEU A 601 -8.80 -21.36 -15.63
C LEU A 601 -10.02 -21.76 -14.75
N GLY A 602 -11.22 -21.26 -15.06
CA GLY A 602 -12.45 -21.48 -14.28
C GLY A 602 -12.53 -20.61 -13.02
N TRP A 603 -11.67 -19.60 -12.89
CA TRP A 603 -11.62 -18.71 -11.73
C TRP A 603 -12.62 -17.55 -11.88
N LEU A 604 -13.24 -17.16 -10.77
CA LEU A 604 -14.24 -16.10 -10.72
C LEU A 604 -13.56 -14.74 -10.63
N VAL A 605 -13.27 -14.11 -11.78
CA VAL A 605 -12.76 -12.73 -11.80
C VAL A 605 -13.88 -11.77 -11.41
N VAL A 606 -13.60 -10.86 -10.48
CA VAL A 606 -14.50 -9.76 -10.10
C VAL A 606 -14.62 -8.80 -11.28
N ASP A 607 -15.85 -8.53 -11.69
CA ASP A 607 -16.15 -7.74 -12.87
C ASP A 607 -17.17 -6.65 -12.52
N HIS A 608 -16.68 -5.44 -12.31
CA HIS A 608 -17.50 -4.38 -11.71
C HIS A 608 -18.68 -3.95 -12.59
N GLU A 609 -18.60 -4.13 -13.91
CA GLU A 609 -19.67 -3.81 -14.86
C GLU A 609 -20.74 -4.93 -14.90
N GLU A 610 -20.34 -6.21 -14.90
CA GLU A 610 -21.29 -7.34 -14.76
C GLU A 610 -22.01 -7.29 -13.39
N LEU A 611 -21.32 -6.84 -12.34
CA LEU A 611 -21.89 -6.64 -11.01
C LEU A 611 -22.83 -5.41 -10.92
N GLY A 612 -22.73 -4.46 -11.86
CA GLY A 612 -23.47 -3.20 -11.82
C GLY A 612 -22.98 -2.27 -10.70
N THR A 613 -21.67 -2.23 -10.45
CA THR A 613 -21.01 -1.48 -9.37
C THR A 613 -20.16 -0.31 -9.87
N GLU A 614 -19.83 -0.25 -11.17
CA GLU A 614 -19.15 0.86 -11.85
C GLU A 614 -19.69 2.26 -11.47
N LYS A 615 -21.02 2.40 -11.34
CA LYS A 615 -21.74 3.62 -10.93
C LYS A 615 -21.41 4.11 -9.51
N LEU A 616 -20.78 3.30 -8.66
CA LEU A 616 -20.32 3.68 -7.33
C LEU A 616 -18.97 4.43 -7.37
N GLY A 617 -18.30 4.42 -8.53
CA GLY A 617 -17.00 5.05 -8.77
C GLY A 617 -15.83 4.12 -8.44
N ARG A 618 -14.72 4.27 -9.19
CA ARG A 618 -13.52 3.41 -9.08
C ARG A 618 -12.99 3.30 -7.65
N TRP A 619 -13.09 4.37 -6.87
CA TRP A 619 -12.69 4.40 -5.47
C TRP A 619 -13.53 3.46 -4.58
N HIS A 620 -14.86 3.49 -4.71
CA HIS A 620 -15.74 2.60 -3.95
C HIS A 620 -15.56 1.14 -4.39
N ASN A 621 -15.30 0.90 -5.68
CA ASN A 621 -15.01 -0.43 -6.20
C ASN A 621 -13.71 -1.01 -5.62
N GLN A 622 -12.65 -0.20 -5.47
CA GLN A 622 -11.42 -0.62 -4.78
C GLN A 622 -11.66 -1.01 -3.31
N MET A 623 -12.64 -0.38 -2.65
CA MET A 623 -13.05 -0.75 -1.29
C MET A 623 -13.89 -2.03 -1.26
N LEU A 624 -14.76 -2.21 -2.26
CA LEU A 624 -15.56 -3.42 -2.42
C LEU A 624 -14.65 -4.65 -2.60
N ASP A 625 -13.59 -4.53 -3.39
CA ASP A 625 -12.60 -5.60 -3.59
C ASP A 625 -11.85 -5.95 -2.30
N PHE A 626 -11.51 -4.98 -1.46
CA PHE A 626 -10.93 -5.24 -0.14
C PHE A 626 -11.88 -6.02 0.77
N ALA A 627 -13.20 -5.78 0.68
CA ALA A 627 -14.22 -6.51 1.44
C ALA A 627 -14.52 -7.89 0.85
N LEU A 628 -14.42 -8.06 -0.47
CA LEU A 628 -14.51 -9.35 -1.17
C LEU A 628 -13.31 -10.26 -0.85
N LEU A 629 -12.09 -9.74 -0.95
CA LEU A 629 -10.87 -10.49 -0.68
C LEU A 629 -10.76 -10.93 0.79
N ALA A 630 -11.23 -10.10 1.73
CA ALA A 630 -11.23 -10.43 3.16
C ALA A 630 -12.19 -11.58 3.57
N ARG A 631 -13.04 -12.05 2.65
CA ARG A 631 -13.99 -13.17 2.87
C ARG A 631 -13.43 -14.53 2.45
N GLY A 632 -12.37 -14.57 1.66
CA GLY A 632 -11.74 -15.82 1.24
C GLY A 632 -11.14 -16.57 2.41
N GLN A 633 -11.32 -17.88 2.44
CA GLN A 633 -10.85 -18.76 3.53
C GLN A 633 -9.32 -19.00 3.48
N SER A 634 -8.65 -18.55 2.42
CA SER A 634 -7.19 -18.47 2.24
C SER A 634 -6.89 -17.53 1.05
N PHE A 635 -5.67 -17.01 0.94
CA PHE A 635 -5.32 -15.91 0.03
C PHE A 635 -4.03 -16.12 -0.77
N VAL A 636 -4.05 -15.80 -2.07
CA VAL A 636 -2.84 -15.67 -2.92
C VAL A 636 -2.63 -14.20 -3.31
N GLY A 637 -1.45 -13.65 -3.03
CA GLY A 637 -1.11 -12.26 -3.36
C GLY A 637 -0.05 -12.09 -4.45
N THR A 638 -0.11 -10.98 -5.16
CA THR A 638 1.08 -10.38 -5.81
C THR A 638 2.09 -9.95 -4.74
N PRO A 639 3.36 -10.44 -4.76
CA PRO A 639 4.45 -9.91 -3.95
C PRO A 639 4.57 -8.38 -4.01
N ARG A 640 5.11 -7.78 -2.94
CA ARG A 640 5.37 -6.33 -2.79
C ARG A 640 4.16 -5.39 -2.89
N SER A 641 2.99 -5.86 -3.34
CA SER A 641 1.79 -5.03 -3.40
C SER A 641 1.23 -4.82 -1.99
N THR A 642 1.24 -3.57 -1.52
CA THR A 642 0.62 -3.19 -0.23
C THR A 642 -0.87 -3.53 -0.19
N TYR A 643 -1.53 -3.61 -1.35
CA TYR A 643 -2.91 -4.09 -1.49
C TYR A 643 -3.03 -5.59 -1.19
N SER A 644 -2.10 -6.41 -1.70
CA SER A 644 -1.98 -7.83 -1.31
C SER A 644 -1.67 -7.98 0.18
N HIS A 645 -0.73 -7.20 0.71
CA HIS A 645 -0.26 -7.28 2.11
C HIS A 645 -1.40 -7.11 3.12
N ILE A 646 -2.26 -6.11 2.92
CA ILE A 646 -3.39 -5.86 3.82
C ILE A 646 -4.50 -6.91 3.61
N SER A 647 -4.74 -7.33 2.37
CA SER A 647 -5.76 -8.34 2.06
C SER A 647 -5.40 -9.71 2.63
N SER A 648 -4.13 -10.11 2.54
CA SER A 648 -3.61 -11.35 3.12
C SER A 648 -3.63 -11.31 4.65
N ALA A 649 -3.23 -10.18 5.26
CA ALA A 649 -3.30 -9.98 6.69
C ALA A 649 -4.74 -10.01 7.23
N ARG A 650 -5.73 -9.49 6.48
CA ARG A 650 -7.16 -9.67 6.79
C ARG A 650 -7.57 -11.14 6.75
N VAL A 651 -7.23 -11.89 5.70
CA VAL A 651 -7.60 -13.31 5.60
C VAL A 651 -6.95 -14.15 6.70
N LYS A 652 -5.66 -13.93 6.99
CA LYS A 652 -4.96 -14.59 8.11
C LYS A 652 -5.65 -14.30 9.44
N TYR A 653 -5.93 -13.04 9.76
CA TYR A 653 -6.45 -12.64 11.09
C TYR A 653 -7.96 -12.87 11.27
N TRP A 654 -8.77 -12.69 10.22
CA TRP A 654 -10.23 -12.74 10.30
C TRP A 654 -10.83 -14.11 9.95
N GLN A 655 -10.10 -14.93 9.19
CA GLN A 655 -10.55 -16.27 8.76
C GLN A 655 -9.62 -17.40 9.25
N GLY A 656 -8.47 -17.08 9.87
CA GLY A 656 -7.44 -18.08 10.17
C GLY A 656 -6.79 -18.69 8.91
N GLY A 657 -6.97 -18.03 7.76
CA GLY A 657 -6.65 -18.56 6.44
C GLY A 657 -5.15 -18.58 6.14
N ILE A 658 -4.77 -19.45 5.21
CA ILE A 658 -3.39 -19.57 4.74
C ILE A 658 -3.10 -18.52 3.67
N VAL A 659 -1.88 -18.02 3.67
CA VAL A 659 -1.38 -17.02 2.72
C VAL A 659 -0.20 -17.59 1.94
N GLU A 660 -0.20 -17.36 0.64
CA GLU A 660 0.92 -17.58 -0.29
C GLU A 660 1.10 -16.34 -1.20
N GLU A 661 2.29 -16.18 -1.78
CA GLU A 661 2.55 -15.17 -2.81
C GLU A 661 2.99 -15.80 -4.14
N ALA A 662 2.64 -15.14 -5.25
CA ALA A 662 3.02 -15.51 -6.61
C ALA A 662 4.46 -15.03 -6.92
N ILE A 663 5.43 -15.87 -6.54
CA ILE A 663 6.88 -15.69 -6.70
C ILE A 663 7.37 -16.57 -7.87
#